data_AF-A0A0G9JUV1-F1
#
_entry.id   AF-A0A0G9JUV1-F1
#
_cell.length_a   1.000
_cell.length_b   1.000
_cell.length_c   1.000
_cell.angle_alpha   90.00
_cell.angle_beta   90.00
_cell.angle_gamma   90.00
#
_symmetry.space_group_name_H-M   'P 1'
#
loop_
_entity.id
_entity.type
_entity.pdbx_description
1 polymer ?
#
loop_
_entity_poly.entity_id
_entity_poly.type
_entity_poly.pdbx_seq_one_letter_code
_entity_poly.pdbx_strand_id
1 'polypeptide(L)'
;MIDKWFKKDIEKVLKEKNIIVFIDESKEGSFLLNCLADDIVKYEANDEIEELRIKYFIEKEDSDSKKYIVYTNTSKDKLKFIREYCEIDGNIHITNIQNYIKQKIFENLNENINKTDSELLSAAKNSIGKDEIYWRGLIIGTSGIFDLEKELLPFINNPEQYVSKYDIDTKIEFYKKINEYLNQQYIDKPASTLANEVVNHIFNVLIKDENDTLSKSVYSSWLDSKEYGKSLIEYIKQFKLNDTIDIWNISPSHPFKQIDILWLKEIGSELNNSTKLSNYIPKINQRASNKEANKIGITFWKDIKILIDFDRQEISRLSSIDDCIDFYVEKLYKVDQSVRALYTEFIDDESVLSFYQEYYKELMNLFLDKWFQFFDKYEQNQTAKLKEIIESNSEKTAIIVGDGVTYETSQNIASLVSNEFKCKNDYILVDTPSITENNMSQIYVSNGTIFKTLSEREKFLANELNDKNIGFVYLDDVNEDTQYDYLVCQYKDIDELGDKMNNKALKYFKEAEKTFASKIELLLNSGYKKVYLITDHGFVLTGHLKEHDKVDVQFIGDIKKAERYIRTVQRQSNINNLVEKEQMDGVYNYVYFAKGMNPFKSVGKYGFSHGGIAPQELITPYLCWSNEKTSLNNLNVKIINKKELTNVTGNLYQVKIEAQCSSNDIFSTERKIVILQFNGGKQLSKSQIITMNNNSIEKQEFEFDGYDKIDIQILDAITKELIDKVTVTKRNDRDLGGLL
;
A
#
# COMPACT_ATOMS: atom_id res chain seq x y z
N MET A 1 -18.57 24.67 29.15
CA MET A 1 -18.52 25.42 30.43
C MET A 1 -19.89 25.88 30.90
N ILE A 2 -20.79 26.39 30.04
CA ILE A 2 -22.12 26.80 30.50
C ILE A 2 -22.87 25.65 31.17
N ASP A 3 -22.67 24.43 30.66
CA ASP A 3 -23.13 23.16 31.22
C ASP A 3 -22.59 22.93 32.63
N LYS A 4 -21.29 23.19 32.88
CA LYS A 4 -20.68 23.07 34.20
C LYS A 4 -21.19 24.13 35.17
N TRP A 5 -21.37 25.36 34.71
CA TRP A 5 -21.92 26.44 35.53
C TRP A 5 -23.37 26.16 35.93
N PHE A 6 -24.19 25.72 34.98
CA PHE A 6 -25.57 25.34 35.24
C PHE A 6 -25.68 24.13 36.18
N LYS A 7 -24.86 23.08 35.97
CA LYS A 7 -24.79 21.93 36.89
C LYS A 7 -24.45 22.37 38.31
N LYS A 8 -23.47 23.26 38.48
CA LYS A 8 -23.08 23.78 39.80
C LYS A 8 -24.23 24.54 40.48
N ASP A 9 -25.00 25.31 39.72
CA ASP A 9 -26.18 25.99 40.26
C ASP A 9 -27.26 25.00 40.71
N ILE A 10 -27.51 23.95 39.91
CA ILE A 10 -28.45 22.87 40.23
C ILE A 10 -27.99 22.08 41.46
N GLU A 11 -26.72 21.67 41.49
CA GLU A 11 -26.10 20.93 42.59
C GLU A 11 -26.13 21.71 43.90
N LYS A 12 -25.98 23.04 43.85
CA LYS A 12 -26.08 23.89 45.04
C LYS A 12 -27.43 23.78 45.73
N VAL A 13 -28.52 23.66 44.95
CA VAL A 13 -29.88 23.50 45.48
C VAL A 13 -30.14 22.03 45.86
N LEU A 14 -29.79 21.10 44.98
CA LEU A 14 -30.01 19.66 45.18
C LEU A 14 -29.05 18.98 46.18
N LYS A 15 -28.21 19.76 46.86
CA LYS A 15 -27.36 19.29 47.97
C LYS A 15 -28.16 19.12 49.26
N GLU A 16 -29.13 20.00 49.49
CA GLU A 16 -29.93 20.05 50.72
C GLU A 16 -31.40 19.67 50.46
N LYS A 17 -31.79 19.59 49.19
CA LYS A 17 -33.17 19.40 48.72
C LYS A 17 -33.21 18.36 47.60
N ASN A 18 -34.40 17.81 47.35
CA ASN A 18 -34.61 16.79 46.31
C ASN A 18 -35.35 17.33 45.08
N ILE A 19 -35.91 18.54 45.15
CA ILE A 19 -36.69 19.14 44.06
C ILE A 19 -36.09 20.50 43.71
N ILE A 20 -36.05 20.85 42.44
CA ILE A 20 -35.76 22.22 41.99
C ILE A 20 -36.65 22.60 40.82
N VAL A 21 -37.12 23.86 40.81
CA VAL A 21 -37.86 24.41 39.67
C VAL A 21 -36.93 25.29 38.82
N PHE A 22 -36.77 24.95 37.55
CA PHE A 22 -36.07 25.77 36.58
C PHE A 22 -37.07 26.61 35.79
N ILE A 23 -37.13 27.90 36.11
CA ILE A 23 -38.02 28.89 35.50
C ILE A 23 -37.26 29.60 34.38
N ASP A 24 -37.63 29.33 33.13
CA ASP A 24 -37.06 29.93 31.92
C ASP A 24 -38.15 30.71 31.17
N GLU A 25 -38.31 31.99 31.50
CA GLU A 25 -39.31 32.84 30.86
C GLU A 25 -38.95 33.17 29.41
N SER A 26 -37.66 33.04 29.04
CA SER A 26 -37.15 33.31 27.69
C SER A 26 -37.43 32.17 26.71
N LYS A 27 -37.68 30.95 27.21
CA LYS A 27 -37.80 29.70 26.41
C LYS A 27 -36.52 29.29 25.67
N GLU A 28 -35.40 29.95 25.97
CA GLU A 28 -34.12 29.74 25.30
C GLU A 28 -33.15 28.88 26.12
N GLY A 29 -33.50 28.56 27.37
CA GLY A 29 -32.66 27.84 28.33
C GLY A 29 -32.90 26.32 28.41
N SER A 30 -33.91 25.79 27.71
CA SER A 30 -34.27 24.36 27.71
C SER A 30 -33.09 23.43 27.38
N PHE A 31 -32.17 23.85 26.51
CA PHE A 31 -30.99 23.07 26.12
C PHE A 31 -30.08 22.71 27.30
N LEU A 32 -30.09 23.48 28.39
CA LEU A 32 -29.30 23.22 29.59
C LEU A 32 -29.77 21.94 30.34
N LEU A 33 -31.03 21.55 30.17
CA LEU A 33 -31.58 20.31 30.73
C LEU A 33 -30.90 19.06 30.17
N ASN A 34 -30.45 19.12 28.90
CA ASN A 34 -29.75 18.02 28.25
C ASN A 34 -28.36 17.77 28.84
N CYS A 35 -27.81 18.74 29.58
CA CYS A 35 -26.52 18.59 30.22
C CYS A 35 -26.60 17.82 31.54
N LEU A 36 -27.78 17.76 32.18
CA LEU A 36 -27.97 17.13 33.49
C LEU A 36 -27.94 15.61 33.42
N ALA A 37 -27.44 14.98 34.47
CA ALA A 37 -27.31 13.53 34.58
C ALA A 37 -28.67 12.82 34.59
N ASP A 38 -28.68 11.56 34.13
CA ASP A 38 -29.91 10.76 33.93
C ASP A 38 -30.56 10.30 35.23
N ASP A 39 -29.86 10.42 36.37
CA ASP A 39 -30.38 10.16 37.71
C ASP A 39 -31.31 11.27 38.24
N ILE A 40 -31.34 12.42 37.57
CA ILE A 40 -32.28 13.50 37.85
C ILE A 40 -33.51 13.32 36.96
N VAL A 41 -34.68 13.12 37.59
CA VAL A 41 -35.96 13.00 36.89
C VAL A 41 -36.41 14.37 36.39
N LYS A 42 -36.62 14.50 35.07
CA LYS A 42 -36.93 15.76 34.39
C LYS A 42 -38.42 15.82 34.05
N TYR A 43 -39.09 16.85 34.52
CA TYR A 43 -40.49 17.15 34.19
C TYR A 43 -40.61 18.54 33.54
N GLU A 44 -41.62 18.73 32.70
CA GLU A 44 -41.95 20.00 32.06
C GLU A 44 -43.39 20.38 32.37
N ALA A 45 -43.62 21.57 32.94
CA ALA A 45 -44.93 22.09 33.30
C ALA A 45 -45.10 23.53 32.81
N ASN A 46 -45.93 23.75 31.80
CA ASN A 46 -46.17 25.06 31.21
C ASN A 46 -47.63 25.54 31.38
N ASP A 47 -48.50 24.72 31.95
CA ASP A 47 -49.86 25.10 32.34
C ASP A 47 -50.30 24.50 33.70
N GLU A 48 -51.44 24.97 34.21
CA GLU A 48 -51.95 24.58 35.52
C GLU A 48 -52.25 23.07 35.65
N ILE A 49 -52.64 22.42 34.55
CA ILE A 49 -52.97 20.98 34.54
C ILE A 49 -51.67 20.17 34.61
N GLU A 50 -50.66 20.57 33.84
CA GLU A 50 -49.33 19.96 33.87
C GLU A 50 -48.66 20.15 35.24
N GLU A 51 -48.74 21.34 35.83
CA GLU A 51 -48.25 21.61 37.18
C GLU A 51 -48.87 20.65 38.21
N LEU A 52 -50.21 20.53 38.21
CA LEU A 52 -50.93 19.65 39.14
C LEU A 52 -50.56 18.17 38.92
N ARG A 53 -50.44 17.75 37.66
CA ARG A 53 -50.06 16.39 37.30
C ARG A 53 -48.64 16.04 37.76
N ILE A 54 -47.69 16.95 37.56
CA ILE A 54 -46.29 16.74 37.96
C ILE A 54 -46.17 16.72 39.48
N LYS A 55 -46.83 17.64 40.19
CA LYS A 55 -46.91 17.62 41.65
C LYS A 55 -47.42 16.26 42.17
N TYR A 56 -48.53 15.76 41.60
CA TYR A 56 -49.06 14.44 41.94
C TYR A 56 -48.06 13.31 41.69
N PHE A 57 -47.29 13.33 40.60
CA PHE A 57 -46.29 12.30 40.33
C PHE A 57 -45.10 12.36 41.28
N ILE A 58 -44.58 13.55 41.55
CA ILE A 58 -43.44 13.74 42.46
C ILE A 58 -43.81 13.33 43.89
N GLU A 59 -45.03 13.64 44.36
CA GLU A 59 -45.48 13.32 45.73
C GLU A 59 -45.93 11.86 45.89
N LYS A 60 -46.26 11.18 44.79
CA LYS A 60 -46.64 9.76 44.78
C LYS A 60 -45.43 8.83 44.80
N GLU A 61 -44.37 9.18 44.09
CA GLU A 61 -43.08 8.52 44.25
C GLU A 61 -42.44 9.05 45.55
N ASP A 62 -41.75 8.21 46.33
CA ASP A 62 -41.14 8.66 47.57
C ASP A 62 -40.09 9.76 47.28
N SER A 63 -40.45 11.02 47.54
CA SER A 63 -39.69 12.22 47.14
C SER A 63 -38.31 12.32 47.78
N ASP A 64 -38.06 11.49 48.80
CA ASP A 64 -36.78 11.44 49.52
C ASP A 64 -35.74 10.53 48.85
N SER A 65 -36.15 9.73 47.86
CA SER A 65 -35.28 8.73 47.22
C SER A 65 -34.67 9.17 45.89
N LYS A 66 -35.21 10.22 45.24
CA LYS A 66 -34.82 10.68 43.90
C LYS A 66 -34.73 12.19 43.83
N LYS A 67 -33.94 12.69 42.88
CA LYS A 67 -33.82 14.12 42.57
C LYS A 67 -34.70 14.49 41.38
N TYR A 68 -35.42 15.59 41.48
CA TYR A 68 -36.36 16.08 40.48
C TYR A 68 -36.02 17.48 40.03
N ILE A 69 -36.17 17.74 38.73
CA ILE A 69 -36.16 19.08 38.15
C ILE A 69 -37.46 19.31 37.37
N VAL A 70 -38.14 20.42 37.66
CA VAL A 70 -39.33 20.86 36.92
C VAL A 70 -38.98 22.08 36.08
N TYR A 71 -38.95 21.92 34.75
CA TYR A 71 -38.79 23.01 33.80
C TYR A 71 -40.13 23.69 33.54
N THR A 72 -40.14 25.02 33.51
CA THR A 72 -41.33 25.80 33.19
C THR A 72 -40.98 27.11 32.48
N ASN A 73 -41.83 27.52 31.54
CA ASN A 73 -41.80 28.86 30.94
C ASN A 73 -42.73 29.85 31.64
N THR A 74 -43.44 29.41 32.68
CA THR A 74 -44.38 30.25 33.43
C THR A 74 -43.62 31.02 34.51
N SER A 75 -43.71 32.35 34.48
CA SER A 75 -43.11 33.23 35.50
C SER A 75 -43.50 32.82 36.92
N LYS A 76 -42.59 32.94 37.88
CA LYS A 76 -42.78 32.48 39.28
C LYS A 76 -44.12 32.88 39.90
N ASP A 77 -44.56 34.12 39.67
CA ASP A 77 -45.80 34.65 40.26
C ASP A 77 -47.10 34.06 39.67
N LYS A 78 -47.01 33.44 38.49
CA LYS A 78 -48.14 32.81 37.79
C LYS A 78 -48.24 31.31 38.05
N LEU A 79 -47.20 30.69 38.61
CA LEU A 79 -47.22 29.29 39.02
C LEU A 79 -48.25 29.10 40.14
N LYS A 80 -48.99 27.99 40.11
CA LYS A 80 -50.01 27.67 41.11
C LYS A 80 -49.59 26.50 42.00
N PHE A 81 -49.40 25.32 41.42
CA PHE A 81 -49.19 24.09 42.18
C PHE A 81 -47.72 23.82 42.46
N ILE A 82 -46.83 24.06 41.47
CA ILE A 82 -45.38 23.86 41.67
C ILE A 82 -44.68 25.09 42.27
N ARG A 83 -45.40 26.21 42.46
CA ARG A 83 -44.87 27.42 43.13
C ARG A 83 -44.36 27.10 44.53
N GLU A 84 -45.03 26.18 45.22
CA GLU A 84 -44.61 25.71 46.54
C GLU A 84 -43.16 25.21 46.53
N TYR A 85 -42.77 24.40 45.53
CA TYR A 85 -41.39 23.91 45.39
C TYR A 85 -40.39 25.06 45.16
N CYS A 86 -40.79 26.12 44.46
CA CYS A 86 -39.94 27.30 44.27
C CYS A 86 -39.62 28.01 45.59
N GLU A 87 -40.56 28.03 46.54
CA GLU A 87 -40.42 28.73 47.83
C GLU A 87 -39.79 27.85 48.93
N ILE A 88 -40.01 26.53 48.88
CA ILE A 88 -39.59 25.59 49.94
C ILE A 88 -38.28 24.87 49.61
N ASP A 89 -38.09 24.48 48.35
CA ASP A 89 -36.92 23.70 47.92
C ASP A 89 -35.90 24.59 47.24
N GLY A 90 -36.30 25.26 46.16
CA GLY A 90 -35.46 26.21 45.47
C GLY A 90 -35.81 26.32 43.99
N ASN A 91 -35.31 27.39 43.37
CA ASN A 91 -35.50 27.64 41.96
C ASN A 91 -34.25 28.24 41.32
N ILE A 92 -34.06 27.96 40.04
CA ILE A 92 -33.19 28.74 39.15
C ILE A 92 -34.13 29.55 38.27
N HIS A 93 -34.03 30.88 38.37
CA HIS A 93 -34.89 31.79 37.62
C HIS A 93 -34.07 32.52 36.56
N ILE A 94 -34.36 32.22 35.30
CA ILE A 94 -33.77 32.86 34.12
C ILE A 94 -34.89 33.62 33.39
N THR A 95 -34.95 34.94 33.61
CA THR A 95 -35.84 35.81 32.83
C THR A 95 -35.33 35.97 31.39
N ASN A 96 -34.01 36.01 31.24
CA ASN A 96 -33.33 36.14 29.96
C ASN A 96 -32.01 35.36 30.01
N ILE A 97 -31.83 34.41 29.09
CA ILE A 97 -30.66 33.54 29.06
C ILE A 97 -29.35 34.30 28.81
N GLN A 98 -29.38 35.41 28.06
CA GLN A 98 -28.19 36.19 27.75
C GLN A 98 -27.65 36.90 28.99
N ASN A 99 -28.55 37.36 29.87
CA ASN A 99 -28.17 37.91 31.18
C ASN A 99 -27.55 36.83 32.08
N TYR A 100 -28.13 35.63 32.09
CA TYR A 100 -27.56 34.49 32.81
C TYR A 100 -26.15 34.16 32.32
N ILE A 101 -25.94 34.09 31.00
CA ILE A 101 -24.62 33.83 30.40
C ILE A 101 -23.61 34.93 30.80
N LYS A 102 -23.97 36.21 30.64
CA LYS A 102 -23.12 37.35 31.02
C LYS A 102 -22.74 37.30 32.50
N GLN A 103 -23.72 37.02 33.36
CA GLN A 103 -23.51 36.87 34.80
C GLN A 103 -22.51 35.74 35.10
N LYS A 104 -22.67 34.56 34.48
CA LYS A 104 -21.77 33.44 34.72
C LYS A 104 -20.36 33.67 34.21
N ILE A 105 -20.21 34.35 33.09
CA ILE A 105 -18.89 34.77 32.59
C ILE A 105 -18.23 35.73 33.60
N PHE A 106 -18.96 36.74 34.08
CA PHE A 106 -18.43 37.68 35.06
C PHE A 106 -18.05 36.99 36.38
N GLU A 107 -18.95 36.19 36.95
CA GLU A 107 -18.75 35.48 38.23
C GLU A 107 -17.56 34.50 38.21
N ASN A 108 -17.32 33.82 37.08
CA ASN A 108 -16.32 32.75 37.02
C ASN A 108 -15.01 33.20 36.37
N LEU A 109 -15.05 34.19 35.45
CA LEU A 109 -13.89 34.61 34.68
C LEU A 109 -13.40 36.03 35.01
N ASN A 110 -14.20 36.82 35.74
CA ASN A 110 -13.98 38.24 36.04
C ASN A 110 -13.84 39.13 34.79
N GLU A 111 -14.58 38.79 33.73
CA GLU A 111 -14.52 39.47 32.43
C GLU A 111 -15.93 39.82 31.92
N ASN A 112 -16.02 40.76 30.98
CA ASN A 112 -17.26 41.10 30.28
C ASN A 112 -17.19 40.69 28.81
N ILE A 113 -18.32 40.25 28.25
CA ILE A 113 -18.42 39.87 26.83
C ILE A 113 -19.33 40.84 26.07
N ASN A 114 -18.86 41.33 24.92
CA ASN A 114 -19.62 42.22 24.06
C ASN A 114 -20.02 41.49 22.77
N LYS A 115 -21.20 40.87 22.79
CA LYS A 115 -21.78 40.06 21.72
C LYS A 115 -23.28 40.31 21.65
N THR A 116 -23.86 40.19 20.45
CA THR A 116 -25.31 40.29 20.28
C THR A 116 -26.03 39.14 21.00
N ASP A 117 -27.31 39.30 21.29
CA ASP A 117 -28.07 38.30 22.04
C ASP A 117 -28.08 36.92 21.33
N SER A 118 -28.19 36.93 20.00
CA SER A 118 -28.11 35.74 19.14
C SER A 118 -26.73 35.08 19.17
N GLU A 119 -25.65 35.87 19.12
CA GLU A 119 -24.27 35.35 19.23
C GLU A 119 -24.01 34.74 20.61
N LEU A 120 -24.53 35.34 21.69
CA LEU A 120 -24.36 34.83 23.05
C LEU A 120 -25.06 33.49 23.24
N LEU A 121 -26.29 33.37 22.73
CA LEU A 121 -27.04 32.13 22.79
C LEU A 121 -26.33 31.02 22.00
N SER A 122 -25.87 31.32 20.78
CA SER A 122 -25.10 30.39 19.95
C SER A 122 -23.78 29.98 20.60
N ALA A 123 -23.07 30.95 21.19
CA ALA A 123 -21.83 30.72 21.92
C ALA A 123 -22.04 29.82 23.13
N ALA A 124 -23.14 30.01 23.87
CA ALA A 124 -23.49 29.19 25.02
C ALA A 124 -23.77 27.75 24.61
N LYS A 125 -24.61 27.54 23.60
CA LYS A 125 -24.91 26.20 23.05
C LYS A 125 -23.65 25.49 22.56
N ASN A 126 -22.78 26.17 21.80
CA ASN A 126 -21.50 25.61 21.36
C ASN A 126 -20.46 25.46 22.50
N SER A 127 -20.70 26.05 23.68
CA SER A 127 -19.78 25.90 24.83
C SER A 127 -19.96 24.61 25.61
N ILE A 128 -21.01 23.82 25.37
CA ILE A 128 -21.27 22.56 26.08
C ILE A 128 -20.07 21.62 25.90
N GLY A 129 -19.52 21.08 27.00
CA GLY A 129 -18.33 20.24 26.98
C GLY A 129 -17.00 20.98 26.79
N LYS A 130 -17.00 22.26 26.36
CA LYS A 130 -15.79 23.09 26.26
C LYS A 130 -15.34 23.61 27.63
N ASP A 131 -14.12 24.13 27.72
CA ASP A 131 -13.52 24.65 28.94
C ASP A 131 -13.45 26.19 28.96
N GLU A 132 -12.76 26.74 29.95
CA GLU A 132 -12.58 28.18 30.15
C GLU A 132 -11.84 28.85 28.99
N ILE A 133 -10.95 28.13 28.30
CA ILE A 133 -10.16 28.65 27.18
C ILE A 133 -11.08 29.11 26.05
N TYR A 134 -12.16 28.36 25.77
CA TYR A 134 -13.16 28.75 24.78
C TYR A 134 -13.78 30.13 25.06
N TRP A 135 -14.26 30.36 26.28
CA TRP A 135 -14.92 31.62 26.63
C TRP A 135 -13.93 32.78 26.69
N ARG A 136 -12.73 32.57 27.24
CA ARG A 136 -11.67 33.60 27.22
C ARG A 136 -11.26 33.95 25.79
N GLY A 137 -11.18 32.97 24.91
CA GLY A 137 -10.90 33.21 23.49
C GLY A 137 -11.97 34.06 22.80
N LEU A 138 -13.25 33.82 23.11
CA LEU A 138 -14.36 34.63 22.58
C LEU A 138 -14.33 36.08 23.09
N ILE A 139 -13.93 36.29 24.35
CA ILE A 139 -13.84 37.62 24.97
C ILE A 139 -12.68 38.42 24.36
N ILE A 140 -11.51 37.79 24.25
CA ILE A 140 -10.29 38.44 23.72
C ILE A 140 -10.36 38.58 22.19
N GLY A 141 -11.23 37.80 21.53
CA GLY A 141 -11.36 37.74 20.07
C GLY A 141 -10.33 36.84 19.39
N THR A 142 -9.62 35.99 20.15
CA THR A 142 -8.67 35.01 19.61
C THR A 142 -9.35 33.74 19.11
N SER A 143 -10.61 33.49 19.48
CA SER A 143 -11.43 32.41 18.93
C SER A 143 -12.80 32.91 18.45
N GLY A 144 -13.35 32.25 17.44
CA GLY A 144 -14.73 32.43 16.99
C GLY A 144 -15.70 31.54 17.76
N ILE A 145 -17.01 31.81 17.60
CA ILE A 145 -18.09 30.96 18.13
C ILE A 145 -17.93 29.54 17.60
N PHE A 146 -17.65 29.43 16.30
CA PHE A 146 -17.39 28.19 15.59
C PHE A 146 -15.91 28.06 15.28
N ASP A 147 -15.38 26.86 15.50
CA ASP A 147 -14.00 26.51 15.15
C ASP A 147 -13.98 25.98 13.72
N LEU A 148 -13.91 26.89 12.74
CA LEU A 148 -14.03 26.53 11.33
C LEU A 148 -12.98 25.50 10.89
N GLU A 149 -11.79 25.49 11.49
CA GLU A 149 -10.75 24.50 11.17
C GLU A 149 -11.22 23.07 11.47
N LYS A 150 -11.99 22.88 12.54
CA LYS A 150 -12.56 21.57 12.92
C LYS A 150 -13.95 21.33 12.34
N GLU A 151 -14.72 22.38 12.11
CA GLU A 151 -16.14 22.28 11.77
C GLU A 151 -16.40 22.22 10.25
N LEU A 152 -15.50 22.76 9.41
CA LEU A 152 -15.69 22.75 7.97
C LEU A 152 -15.64 21.35 7.35
N LEU A 153 -14.73 20.46 7.78
CA LEU A 153 -14.62 19.13 7.18
C LEU A 153 -15.87 18.25 7.40
N PRO A 154 -16.38 18.08 8.64
CA PRO A 154 -17.60 17.32 8.85
C PRO A 154 -18.81 17.96 8.14
N PHE A 155 -18.85 19.30 8.07
CA PHE A 155 -19.89 20.02 7.32
C PHE A 155 -19.83 19.73 5.82
N ILE A 156 -18.66 19.84 5.19
CA ILE A 156 -18.50 19.59 3.75
C ILE A 156 -18.80 18.13 3.41
N ASN A 157 -18.44 17.19 4.29
CA ASN A 157 -18.63 15.77 4.07
C ASN A 157 -20.10 15.34 4.10
N ASN A 158 -20.89 15.83 5.06
CA ASN A 158 -22.33 15.58 5.10
C ASN A 158 -23.10 16.80 5.62
N PRO A 159 -23.39 17.78 4.75
CA PRO A 159 -23.83 19.09 5.20
C PRO A 159 -25.19 19.07 5.87
N GLU A 160 -26.17 18.32 5.35
CA GLU A 160 -27.52 18.26 5.92
C GLU A 160 -27.52 17.53 7.27
N GLN A 161 -26.81 16.39 7.38
CA GLN A 161 -26.69 15.68 8.66
C GLN A 161 -25.89 16.49 9.69
N TYR A 162 -24.86 17.22 9.25
CA TYR A 162 -24.05 18.01 10.15
C TYR A 162 -24.84 19.15 10.79
N VAL A 163 -25.64 19.86 10.00
CA VAL A 163 -26.43 20.99 10.51
C VAL A 163 -27.66 20.56 11.28
N SER A 164 -28.11 19.31 11.18
CA SER A 164 -29.28 18.82 11.93
C SER A 164 -29.06 18.77 13.45
N LYS A 165 -27.81 18.87 13.91
CA LYS A 165 -27.48 19.00 15.34
C LYS A 165 -27.72 20.42 15.89
N TYR A 166 -27.86 21.41 15.00
CA TYR A 166 -28.09 22.80 15.36
C TYR A 166 -29.59 23.12 15.31
N ASP A 167 -30.05 23.90 16.27
CA ASP A 167 -31.33 24.60 16.13
C ASP A 167 -31.25 25.72 15.08
N ILE A 168 -32.42 26.29 14.76
CA ILE A 168 -32.58 27.28 13.68
C ILE A 168 -31.64 28.48 13.89
N ASP A 169 -31.57 29.04 15.09
CA ASP A 169 -30.77 30.24 15.37
C ASP A 169 -29.27 29.95 15.30
N THR A 170 -28.84 28.82 15.87
CA THR A 170 -27.43 28.40 15.84
C THR A 170 -26.99 28.07 14.42
N LYS A 171 -27.88 27.46 13.62
CA LYS A 171 -27.65 27.18 12.20
C LYS A 171 -27.45 28.46 11.40
N ILE A 172 -28.30 29.47 11.62
CA ILE A 172 -28.18 30.78 10.97
C ILE A 172 -26.83 31.42 11.30
N GLU A 173 -26.41 31.39 12.56
CA GLU A 173 -25.14 31.98 12.98
C GLU A 173 -23.92 31.22 12.40
N PHE A 174 -24.00 29.89 12.33
CA PHE A 174 -22.99 29.08 11.65
C PHE A 174 -22.89 29.43 10.16
N TYR A 175 -24.03 29.59 9.48
CA TYR A 175 -24.05 29.99 8.08
C TYR A 175 -23.48 31.39 7.86
N LYS A 176 -23.85 32.37 8.70
CA LYS A 176 -23.22 33.71 8.64
C LYS A 176 -21.71 33.60 8.76
N LYS A 177 -21.21 32.77 9.68
CA LYS A 177 -19.77 32.59 9.87
C LYS A 177 -19.07 31.99 8.65
N ILE A 178 -19.71 31.04 7.97
CA ILE A 178 -19.21 30.51 6.69
C ILE A 178 -19.24 31.60 5.62
N ASN A 179 -20.33 32.37 5.52
CA ASN A 179 -20.46 33.44 4.52
C ASN A 179 -19.41 34.55 4.74
N GLU A 180 -19.09 34.89 6.00
CA GLU A 180 -17.97 35.78 6.34
C GLU A 180 -16.64 35.24 5.83
N TYR A 181 -16.35 33.95 6.07
CA TYR A 181 -15.13 33.30 5.57
C TYR A 181 -15.05 33.33 4.03
N LEU A 182 -16.19 33.16 3.36
CA LEU A 182 -16.30 33.24 1.90
C LEU A 182 -16.38 34.68 1.36
N ASN A 183 -16.29 35.70 2.22
CA ASN A 183 -16.45 37.12 1.87
C ASN A 183 -17.76 37.43 1.10
N GLN A 184 -18.86 36.77 1.48
CA GLN A 184 -20.18 36.96 0.87
C GLN A 184 -21.23 37.37 1.91
N GLN A 185 -22.34 37.95 1.43
CA GLN A 185 -23.48 38.26 2.29
C GLN A 185 -24.27 36.98 2.61
N TYR A 186 -24.78 36.91 3.84
CA TYR A 186 -25.65 35.81 4.24
C TYR A 186 -26.94 35.81 3.41
N ILE A 187 -27.19 34.66 2.77
CA ILE A 187 -28.43 34.33 2.09
C ILE A 187 -28.82 32.93 2.56
N ASP A 188 -30.08 32.76 2.98
CA ASP A 188 -30.60 31.45 3.35
C ASP A 188 -30.60 30.53 2.13
N LYS A 189 -29.82 29.45 2.20
CA LYS A 189 -29.60 28.50 1.12
C LYS A 189 -29.41 27.08 1.68
N PRO A 190 -29.67 26.03 0.89
CA PRO A 190 -29.47 24.64 1.33
C PRO A 190 -28.04 24.39 1.84
N ALA A 191 -27.88 23.49 2.81
CA ALA A 191 -26.59 23.21 3.42
C ALA A 191 -25.60 22.68 2.39
N SER A 192 -26.09 21.83 1.48
CA SER A 192 -25.32 21.31 0.34
C SER A 192 -24.82 22.39 -0.61
N THR A 193 -25.60 23.45 -0.84
CA THR A 193 -25.18 24.56 -1.72
C THR A 193 -24.05 25.34 -1.06
N LEU A 194 -24.19 25.67 0.23
CA LEU A 194 -23.15 26.38 0.97
C LEU A 194 -21.87 25.57 1.11
N ALA A 195 -21.96 24.24 1.33
CA ALA A 195 -20.81 23.35 1.35
C ALA A 195 -20.06 23.33 0.01
N ASN A 196 -20.78 23.28 -1.11
CA ASN A 196 -20.17 23.38 -2.45
C ASN A 196 -19.43 24.72 -2.64
N GLU A 197 -19.99 25.83 -2.17
CA GLU A 197 -19.31 27.14 -2.23
C GLU A 197 -18.02 27.15 -1.41
N VAL A 198 -18.02 26.54 -0.22
CA VAL A 198 -16.81 26.38 0.62
C VAL A 198 -15.75 25.58 -0.12
N VAL A 199 -16.13 24.44 -0.69
CA VAL A 199 -15.19 23.60 -1.43
C VAL A 199 -14.61 24.34 -2.64
N ASN A 200 -15.46 25.03 -3.41
CA ASN A 200 -15.02 25.84 -4.53
C ASN A 200 -14.04 26.94 -4.09
N HIS A 201 -14.28 27.58 -2.94
CA HIS A 201 -13.36 28.56 -2.38
C HIS A 201 -12.01 27.94 -2.03
N ILE A 202 -11.99 26.82 -1.29
CA ILE A 202 -10.75 26.09 -0.95
C ILE A 202 -9.96 25.71 -2.20
N PHE A 203 -10.65 25.18 -3.22
CA PHE A 203 -10.04 24.81 -4.50
C PHE A 203 -9.52 26.02 -5.27
N ASN A 204 -10.25 27.14 -5.28
CA ASN A 204 -9.79 28.38 -5.91
C ASN A 204 -8.57 28.98 -5.20
N VAL A 205 -8.49 28.88 -3.87
CA VAL A 205 -7.29 29.27 -3.10
C VAL A 205 -6.08 28.47 -3.57
N LEU A 206 -6.22 27.16 -3.78
CA LEU A 206 -5.14 26.32 -4.31
C LEU A 206 -4.78 26.67 -5.77
N ILE A 207 -5.78 26.97 -6.60
CA ILE A 207 -5.56 27.33 -8.01
C ILE A 207 -4.83 28.66 -8.14
N LYS A 208 -5.16 29.65 -7.31
CA LYS A 208 -4.56 30.99 -7.37
C LYS A 208 -3.34 31.16 -6.46
N ASP A 209 -2.99 30.10 -5.72
CA ASP A 209 -2.01 30.08 -4.62
C ASP A 209 -2.20 31.23 -3.62
N GLU A 210 -3.46 31.53 -3.28
CA GLU A 210 -3.80 32.59 -2.34
C GLU A 210 -3.27 32.27 -0.93
N ASN A 211 -2.96 33.30 -0.14
CA ASN A 211 -2.48 33.14 1.23
C ASN A 211 -3.64 33.01 2.22
N ASP A 212 -4.37 31.90 2.12
CA ASP A 212 -5.44 31.52 3.06
C ASP A 212 -5.02 30.25 3.83
N THR A 213 -4.62 30.45 5.09
CA THR A 213 -4.13 29.40 5.97
C THR A 213 -5.22 28.41 6.38
N LEU A 214 -6.46 28.88 6.55
CA LEU A 214 -7.58 28.05 6.94
C LEU A 214 -7.93 27.07 5.81
N SER A 215 -8.07 27.57 4.58
CA SER A 215 -8.32 26.75 3.39
C SER A 215 -7.26 25.67 3.22
N LYS A 216 -5.97 26.04 3.35
CA LYS A 216 -4.85 25.11 3.21
C LYS A 216 -4.81 24.06 4.34
N SER A 217 -5.11 24.46 5.58
CA SER A 217 -5.18 23.55 6.74
C SER A 217 -6.33 22.54 6.61
N VAL A 218 -7.52 23.03 6.24
CA VAL A 218 -8.71 22.20 6.01
C VAL A 218 -8.45 21.20 4.89
N TYR A 219 -7.89 21.63 3.76
CA TYR A 219 -7.53 20.73 2.65
C TYR A 219 -6.52 19.66 3.07
N SER A 220 -5.45 20.05 3.77
CA SER A 220 -4.43 19.10 4.27
C SER A 220 -5.05 18.07 5.22
N SER A 221 -5.89 18.52 6.14
CA SER A 221 -6.64 17.64 7.05
C SER A 221 -7.64 16.74 6.31
N TRP A 222 -8.23 17.23 5.21
CA TRP A 222 -9.14 16.46 4.37
C TRP A 222 -8.42 15.29 3.69
N LEU A 223 -7.24 15.56 3.13
CA LEU A 223 -6.38 14.57 2.48
C LEU A 223 -5.95 13.47 3.45
N ASP A 224 -5.70 13.83 4.71
CA ASP A 224 -5.18 12.92 5.73
C ASP A 224 -6.28 12.11 6.42
N SER A 225 -7.55 12.48 6.19
CA SER A 225 -8.69 11.83 6.81
C SER A 225 -9.12 10.58 6.04
N LYS A 226 -9.05 9.44 6.74
CA LYS A 226 -9.69 8.19 6.26
C LYS A 226 -11.22 8.29 6.23
N GLU A 227 -11.81 9.11 7.09
CA GLU A 227 -13.26 9.29 7.20
C GLU A 227 -13.80 10.16 6.06
N TYR A 228 -13.09 11.26 5.73
CA TYR A 228 -13.56 12.27 4.80
C TYR A 228 -12.92 12.18 3.40
N GLY A 229 -11.89 11.35 3.19
CA GLY A 229 -11.19 11.26 1.91
C GLY A 229 -12.10 10.90 0.72
N LYS A 230 -13.19 10.16 0.94
CA LYS A 230 -14.14 9.83 -0.13
C LYS A 230 -14.85 11.07 -0.68
N SER A 231 -15.31 11.97 0.19
CA SER A 231 -15.99 13.19 -0.26
C SER A 231 -15.04 14.11 -1.02
N LEU A 232 -13.75 14.19 -0.62
CA LEU A 232 -12.74 14.95 -1.37
C LEU A 232 -12.66 14.51 -2.84
N ILE A 233 -12.54 13.20 -3.06
CA ILE A 233 -12.46 12.63 -4.42
C ILE A 233 -13.74 12.90 -5.22
N GLU A 234 -14.91 12.88 -4.58
CA GLU A 234 -16.18 13.22 -5.22
C GLU A 234 -16.24 14.69 -5.65
N TYR A 235 -15.84 15.61 -4.77
CA TYR A 235 -15.78 17.03 -5.10
C TYR A 235 -14.75 17.35 -6.19
N ILE A 236 -13.56 16.73 -6.15
CA ILE A 236 -12.55 16.90 -7.21
C ILE A 236 -13.11 16.51 -8.59
N LYS A 237 -13.89 15.43 -8.66
CA LYS A 237 -14.51 14.97 -9.92
C LYS A 237 -15.58 15.93 -10.45
N GLN A 238 -16.29 16.63 -9.56
CA GLN A 238 -17.37 17.54 -9.93
C GLN A 238 -16.86 18.96 -10.25
N PHE A 239 -15.71 19.33 -9.68
CA PHE A 239 -15.12 20.65 -9.86
C PHE A 239 -14.73 20.88 -11.33
N LYS A 240 -15.10 22.05 -11.86
CA LYS A 240 -14.77 22.47 -13.22
C LYS A 240 -13.68 23.53 -13.16
N LEU A 241 -12.54 23.21 -13.76
CA LEU A 241 -11.49 24.19 -14.00
C LEU A 241 -11.97 25.22 -15.02
N ASN A 242 -11.60 26.48 -14.82
CA ASN A 242 -11.84 27.56 -15.78
C ASN A 242 -10.82 27.47 -16.92
N ASP A 243 -11.26 27.66 -18.16
CA ASP A 243 -10.42 27.60 -19.35
C ASP A 243 -9.35 28.71 -19.41
N THR A 244 -9.50 29.78 -18.61
CA THR A 244 -8.56 30.92 -18.59
C THR A 244 -7.54 30.86 -17.45
N ILE A 245 -7.36 29.71 -16.80
CA ILE A 245 -6.42 29.56 -15.69
C ILE A 245 -4.97 29.67 -16.20
N ASP A 246 -4.16 30.48 -15.51
CA ASP A 246 -2.71 30.42 -15.66
C ASP A 246 -2.20 29.15 -14.98
N ILE A 247 -2.02 28.09 -15.77
CA ILE A 247 -1.58 26.79 -15.27
C ILE A 247 -0.24 26.87 -14.54
N TRP A 248 0.58 27.88 -14.82
CA TRP A 248 1.90 28.01 -14.22
C TRP A 248 1.88 28.74 -12.88
N ASN A 249 0.87 29.54 -12.57
CA ASN A 249 0.76 30.25 -11.30
C ASN A 249 -0.23 29.55 -10.35
N ILE A 250 0.08 28.30 -9.98
CA ILE A 250 -0.79 27.42 -9.19
C ILE A 250 -0.04 26.83 -8.02
N SER A 251 -0.74 26.64 -6.90
CA SER A 251 -0.16 25.99 -5.73
C SER A 251 0.28 24.56 -6.06
N PRO A 252 1.53 24.16 -5.78
CA PRO A 252 2.03 22.81 -6.07
C PRO A 252 1.29 21.69 -5.35
N SER A 253 0.46 22.00 -4.35
CA SER A 253 -0.37 21.05 -3.62
C SER A 253 -1.77 20.85 -4.24
N HIS A 254 -2.05 21.46 -5.40
CA HIS A 254 -3.35 21.35 -6.06
C HIS A 254 -3.74 19.88 -6.36
N PRO A 255 -5.03 19.52 -6.29
CA PRO A 255 -5.46 18.14 -6.50
C PRO A 255 -5.76 17.75 -7.96
N PHE A 256 -5.71 18.71 -8.89
CA PHE A 256 -6.28 18.51 -10.22
C PHE A 256 -5.31 17.89 -11.22
N LYS A 257 -5.44 16.57 -11.46
CA LYS A 257 -4.69 15.84 -12.50
C LYS A 257 -4.78 16.48 -13.90
N GLN A 258 -5.88 17.18 -14.20
CA GLN A 258 -6.04 17.91 -15.46
C GLN A 258 -4.99 19.00 -15.65
N ILE A 259 -4.59 19.72 -14.60
CA ILE A 259 -3.51 20.72 -14.65
C ILE A 259 -2.18 20.02 -14.91
N ASP A 260 -1.92 18.89 -14.23
CA ASP A 260 -0.70 18.12 -14.45
C ASP A 260 -0.60 17.64 -15.92
N ILE A 261 -1.72 17.20 -16.52
CA ILE A 261 -1.77 16.83 -17.95
C ILE A 261 -1.44 18.04 -18.84
N LEU A 262 -1.92 19.24 -18.54
CA LEU A 262 -1.59 20.45 -19.30
C LEU A 262 -0.09 20.78 -19.18
N TRP A 263 0.49 20.68 -17.97
CA TRP A 263 1.93 20.83 -17.78
C TRP A 263 2.73 19.81 -18.60
N LEU A 264 2.33 18.53 -18.55
CA LEU A 264 3.01 17.48 -19.31
C LEU A 264 2.97 17.72 -20.82
N LYS A 265 1.88 18.28 -21.36
CA LYS A 265 1.79 18.63 -22.79
C LYS A 265 2.72 19.77 -23.15
N GLU A 266 2.75 20.84 -22.35
CA GLU A 266 3.62 21.99 -22.60
C GLU A 266 5.11 21.62 -22.45
N ILE A 267 5.47 20.91 -21.38
CA ILE A 267 6.82 20.38 -21.18
C ILE A 267 7.19 19.41 -22.29
N GLY A 268 6.29 18.49 -22.63
CA GLY A 268 6.46 17.48 -23.67
C GLY A 268 6.83 18.08 -25.03
N SER A 269 6.19 19.20 -25.40
CA SER A 269 6.46 19.91 -26.66
C SER A 269 7.84 20.57 -26.73
N GLU A 270 8.52 20.74 -25.59
CA GLU A 270 9.80 21.45 -25.47
C GLU A 270 10.93 20.57 -24.93
N LEU A 271 10.75 19.24 -24.89
CA LEU A 271 11.74 18.31 -24.32
C LEU A 271 13.13 18.40 -24.98
N ASN A 272 13.19 18.74 -26.27
CA ASN A 272 14.44 18.91 -27.02
C ASN A 272 15.01 20.34 -26.95
N ASN A 273 14.38 21.26 -26.21
CA ASN A 273 14.80 22.64 -26.05
C ASN A 273 15.41 22.86 -24.65
N SER A 274 16.73 22.69 -24.53
CA SER A 274 17.43 22.74 -23.24
C SER A 274 17.20 24.03 -22.45
N THR A 275 17.10 25.19 -23.13
CA THR A 275 16.89 26.49 -22.48
C THR A 275 15.49 26.64 -21.90
N LYS A 276 14.47 26.12 -22.58
CA LYS A 276 13.10 26.14 -22.03
C LYS A 276 12.92 25.07 -20.96
N LEU A 277 13.47 23.88 -21.18
CA LEU A 277 13.38 22.76 -20.25
C LEU A 277 13.96 23.12 -18.88
N SER A 278 15.08 23.86 -18.83
CA SER A 278 15.66 24.33 -17.56
C SER A 278 14.72 25.21 -16.74
N ASN A 279 13.76 25.90 -17.37
CA ASN A 279 12.77 26.71 -16.66
C ASN A 279 11.68 25.86 -15.99
N TYR A 280 11.46 24.63 -16.48
CA TYR A 280 10.46 23.71 -15.92
C TYR A 280 11.00 22.83 -14.79
N ILE A 281 12.32 22.59 -14.75
CA ILE A 281 12.98 21.74 -13.73
C ILE A 281 12.57 22.10 -12.29
N PRO A 282 12.57 23.38 -11.85
CA PRO A 282 12.16 23.72 -10.49
C PRO A 282 10.74 23.25 -10.15
N LYS A 283 9.79 23.38 -11.09
CA LYS A 283 8.40 22.97 -10.88
C LYS A 283 8.23 21.45 -10.91
N ILE A 284 8.93 20.77 -11.82
CA ILE A 284 8.96 19.31 -11.85
C ILE A 284 9.46 18.76 -10.51
N ASN A 285 10.55 19.32 -9.98
CA ASN A 285 11.12 18.93 -8.69
C ASN A 285 10.16 19.17 -7.53
N GLN A 286 9.51 20.33 -7.52
CA GLN A 286 8.53 20.70 -6.51
C GLN A 286 7.32 19.75 -6.54
N ARG A 287 6.80 19.45 -7.73
CA ARG A 287 5.63 18.58 -7.89
C ARG A 287 5.95 17.11 -7.61
N ALA A 288 7.10 16.61 -8.07
CA ALA A 288 7.55 15.24 -7.81
C ALA A 288 7.74 14.94 -6.30
N SER A 289 8.17 15.94 -5.53
CA SER A 289 8.37 15.83 -4.07
C SER A 289 7.16 16.23 -3.23
N ASN A 290 6.07 16.70 -3.85
CA ASN A 290 4.89 17.18 -3.16
C ASN A 290 4.11 16.04 -2.49
N LYS A 291 3.86 16.14 -1.18
CA LYS A 291 3.24 15.05 -0.41
C LYS A 291 1.75 14.94 -0.72
N GLU A 292 1.08 16.08 -0.90
CA GLU A 292 -0.35 16.17 -1.17
C GLU A 292 -0.70 15.55 -2.53
N ALA A 293 0.08 15.85 -3.58
CA ALA A 293 -0.05 15.25 -4.90
C ALA A 293 0.08 13.72 -4.87
N ASN A 294 1.08 13.22 -4.12
CA ASN A 294 1.29 11.79 -3.99
C ASN A 294 0.13 11.09 -3.25
N LYS A 295 -0.46 11.73 -2.22
CA LYS A 295 -1.59 11.17 -1.46
C LYS A 295 -2.86 10.97 -2.30
N ILE A 296 -3.08 11.81 -3.31
CA ILE A 296 -4.22 11.69 -4.24
C ILE A 296 -3.92 10.83 -5.48
N GLY A 297 -2.75 10.20 -5.54
CA GLY A 297 -2.36 9.29 -6.63
C GLY A 297 -1.66 9.95 -7.82
N ILE A 298 -1.22 11.20 -7.71
CA ILE A 298 -0.43 11.87 -8.75
C ILE A 298 1.05 11.58 -8.47
N THR A 299 1.52 10.41 -8.91
CA THR A 299 2.87 9.91 -8.59
C THR A 299 3.83 9.89 -9.78
N PHE A 300 3.36 10.11 -11.00
CA PHE A 300 4.15 9.99 -12.24
C PHE A 300 5.23 11.06 -12.42
N TRP A 301 5.18 12.17 -11.67
CA TRP A 301 6.17 13.25 -11.79
C TRP A 301 7.58 12.82 -11.42
N LYS A 302 7.74 11.82 -10.55
CA LYS A 302 9.05 11.25 -10.23
C LYS A 302 9.70 10.60 -11.46
N ASP A 303 8.88 9.95 -12.28
CA ASP A 303 9.32 9.21 -13.47
C ASP A 303 9.65 10.19 -14.61
N ILE A 304 8.83 11.26 -14.74
CA ILE A 304 9.12 12.40 -15.62
C ILE A 304 10.45 13.07 -15.28
N LYS A 305 10.70 13.30 -13.98
CA LYS A 305 11.95 13.89 -13.50
C LYS A 305 13.15 13.02 -13.88
N ILE A 306 13.08 11.70 -13.70
CA ILE A 306 14.18 10.78 -14.06
C ILE A 306 14.49 10.86 -15.55
N LEU A 307 13.46 10.89 -16.41
CA LEU A 307 13.65 10.98 -17.85
C LEU A 307 14.29 12.31 -18.29
N ILE A 308 13.86 13.43 -17.69
CA ILE A 308 14.33 14.79 -18.03
C ILE A 308 15.75 15.08 -17.48
N ASP A 309 16.04 14.63 -16.26
CA ASP A 309 17.34 14.85 -15.63
C ASP A 309 18.45 13.94 -16.19
N PHE A 310 18.12 12.99 -17.07
CA PHE A 310 19.07 12.04 -17.60
C PHE A 310 20.12 12.70 -18.50
N ASP A 311 21.40 12.63 -18.11
CA ASP A 311 22.50 13.22 -18.87
C ASP A 311 22.88 12.35 -20.09
N ARG A 312 22.41 12.78 -21.26
CA ARG A 312 22.71 12.16 -22.56
C ARG A 312 24.21 12.17 -22.89
N GLN A 313 24.99 13.09 -22.33
CA GLN A 313 26.42 13.22 -22.67
C GLN A 313 27.26 12.06 -22.14
N GLU A 314 26.82 11.37 -21.09
CA GLU A 314 27.55 10.23 -20.54
C GLU A 314 27.62 9.05 -21.52
N ILE A 315 26.60 8.84 -22.35
CA ILE A 315 26.55 7.78 -23.38
C ILE A 315 27.71 7.94 -24.38
N SER A 316 28.09 9.18 -24.69
CA SER A 316 29.17 9.45 -25.65
C SER A 316 30.53 8.87 -25.22
N ARG A 317 30.73 8.71 -23.90
CA ARG A 317 31.97 8.24 -23.28
C ARG A 317 32.12 6.72 -23.30
N LEU A 318 31.06 5.98 -23.60
CA LEU A 318 31.07 4.52 -23.68
C LEU A 318 32.00 4.06 -24.82
N SER A 319 32.90 3.14 -24.49
CA SER A 319 34.03 2.73 -25.35
C SER A 319 34.20 1.22 -25.49
N SER A 320 33.43 0.43 -24.76
CA SER A 320 33.45 -1.04 -24.78
C SER A 320 32.05 -1.63 -24.57
N ILE A 321 31.91 -2.95 -24.77
CA ILE A 321 30.66 -3.66 -24.45
C ILE A 321 30.41 -3.70 -22.94
N ASP A 322 31.48 -3.90 -22.14
CA ASP A 322 31.40 -3.90 -20.67
C ASP A 322 30.96 -2.54 -20.14
N ASP A 323 31.50 -1.44 -20.69
CA ASP A 323 31.06 -0.08 -20.36
C ASP A 323 29.55 0.08 -20.61
N CYS A 324 29.03 -0.49 -21.68
CA CYS A 324 27.60 -0.41 -22.01
C CYS A 324 26.75 -1.24 -21.03
N ILE A 325 27.21 -2.43 -20.66
CA ILE A 325 26.54 -3.30 -19.69
C ILE A 325 26.50 -2.61 -18.32
N ASP A 326 27.64 -2.14 -17.83
CA ASP A 326 27.76 -1.42 -16.55
C ASP A 326 26.88 -0.17 -16.54
N PHE A 327 26.93 0.62 -17.62
CA PHE A 327 26.07 1.80 -17.76
C PHE A 327 24.58 1.44 -17.73
N TYR A 328 24.18 0.31 -18.34
CA TYR A 328 22.80 -0.14 -18.29
C TYR A 328 22.35 -0.46 -16.87
N VAL A 329 23.11 -1.30 -16.15
CA VAL A 329 22.76 -1.78 -14.81
C VAL A 329 22.91 -0.71 -13.72
N GLU A 330 23.71 0.33 -13.93
CA GLU A 330 23.87 1.41 -12.95
C GLU A 330 22.91 2.60 -13.19
N LYS A 331 22.63 2.90 -14.46
CA LYS A 331 21.98 4.16 -14.86
C LYS A 331 20.77 3.96 -15.77
N LEU A 332 20.92 3.30 -16.92
CA LEU A 332 19.89 3.30 -17.96
C LEU A 332 18.62 2.55 -17.55
N TYR A 333 18.73 1.48 -16.74
CA TYR A 333 17.56 0.73 -16.28
C TYR A 333 16.53 1.61 -15.53
N LYS A 334 16.97 2.70 -14.88
CA LYS A 334 16.09 3.65 -14.18
C LYS A 334 15.22 4.43 -15.16
N VAL A 335 15.75 4.69 -16.36
CA VAL A 335 14.99 5.32 -17.44
C VAL A 335 13.95 4.34 -17.97
N ASP A 336 14.34 3.08 -18.22
CA ASP A 336 13.41 2.04 -18.66
C ASP A 336 12.26 1.83 -17.67
N GLN A 337 12.58 1.77 -16.37
CA GLN A 337 11.61 1.70 -15.27
C GLN A 337 10.64 2.89 -15.29
N SER A 338 11.17 4.11 -15.48
CA SER A 338 10.38 5.33 -15.51
C SER A 338 9.43 5.37 -16.72
N VAL A 339 9.91 5.00 -17.90
CA VAL A 339 9.10 4.97 -19.12
C VAL A 339 8.01 3.90 -19.04
N ARG A 340 8.29 2.73 -18.43
CA ARG A 340 7.26 1.73 -18.13
C ARG A 340 6.18 2.24 -17.18
N ALA A 341 6.56 3.02 -16.17
CA ALA A 341 5.60 3.68 -15.29
C ALA A 341 4.73 4.69 -16.07
N LEU A 342 5.31 5.45 -16.99
CA LEU A 342 4.57 6.36 -17.87
C LEU A 342 3.64 5.61 -18.82
N TYR A 343 4.05 4.48 -19.39
CA TYR A 343 3.16 3.62 -20.15
C TYR A 343 2.00 3.13 -19.28
N THR A 344 2.27 2.67 -18.06
CA THR A 344 1.20 2.22 -17.15
C THR A 344 0.16 3.31 -16.90
N GLU A 345 0.61 4.55 -16.72
CA GLU A 345 -0.24 5.70 -16.40
C GLU A 345 -0.98 6.29 -17.63
N PHE A 346 -0.31 6.34 -18.79
CA PHE A 346 -0.74 7.13 -19.95
C PHE A 346 -0.91 6.33 -21.25
N ILE A 347 -0.86 4.98 -21.25
CA ILE A 347 -1.03 4.17 -22.49
C ILE A 347 -2.36 4.43 -23.21
N ASP A 348 -3.37 4.92 -22.49
CA ASP A 348 -4.69 5.25 -23.06
C ASP A 348 -4.80 6.75 -23.42
N ASP A 349 -3.78 7.58 -23.16
CA ASP A 349 -3.72 9.02 -23.50
C ASP A 349 -2.50 9.33 -24.39
N GLU A 350 -2.67 9.08 -25.69
CA GLU A 350 -1.65 9.34 -26.71
C GLU A 350 -1.19 10.81 -26.72
N SER A 351 -2.06 11.75 -26.34
CA SER A 351 -1.78 13.19 -26.38
C SER A 351 -0.71 13.64 -25.37
N VAL A 352 -0.44 12.83 -24.36
CA VAL A 352 0.67 13.01 -23.41
C VAL A 352 1.80 12.06 -23.76
N LEU A 353 1.48 10.77 -23.91
CA LEU A 353 2.50 9.73 -23.97
C LEU A 353 3.42 9.87 -25.19
N SER A 354 2.91 10.37 -26.33
CA SER A 354 3.70 10.49 -27.56
C SER A 354 4.98 11.29 -27.37
N PHE A 355 4.94 12.40 -26.62
CA PHE A 355 6.13 13.26 -26.42
C PHE A 355 7.25 12.52 -25.69
N TYR A 356 6.90 11.88 -24.57
CA TYR A 356 7.86 11.21 -23.71
C TYR A 356 8.34 9.89 -24.31
N GLN A 357 7.48 9.19 -25.04
CA GLN A 357 7.87 7.99 -25.79
C GLN A 357 8.90 8.32 -26.88
N GLU A 358 8.69 9.37 -27.68
CA GLU A 358 9.64 9.75 -28.73
C GLU A 358 10.96 10.24 -28.12
N TYR A 359 10.91 11.01 -27.02
CA TYR A 359 12.11 11.40 -26.28
C TYR A 359 12.91 10.19 -25.76
N TYR A 360 12.22 9.18 -25.23
CA TYR A 360 12.84 7.93 -24.81
C TYR A 360 13.46 7.17 -26.00
N LYS A 361 12.76 7.08 -27.14
CA LYS A 361 13.30 6.45 -28.36
C LYS A 361 14.59 7.14 -28.82
N GLU A 362 14.64 8.47 -28.80
CA GLU A 362 15.86 9.22 -29.12
C GLU A 362 17.02 8.85 -28.17
N LEU A 363 16.74 8.79 -26.87
CA LEU A 363 17.74 8.39 -25.87
C LEU A 363 18.24 6.97 -26.12
N MET A 364 17.32 6.03 -26.34
CA MET A 364 17.65 4.64 -26.60
C MET A 364 18.45 4.48 -27.88
N ASN A 365 18.13 5.21 -28.95
CA ASN A 365 18.92 5.16 -30.18
C ASN A 365 20.38 5.57 -29.95
N LEU A 366 20.63 6.63 -29.17
CA LEU A 366 22.00 7.04 -28.81
C LEU A 366 22.77 5.93 -28.07
N PHE A 367 22.10 5.25 -27.13
CA PHE A 367 22.71 4.14 -26.41
C PHE A 367 22.92 2.91 -27.31
N LEU A 368 21.91 2.57 -28.11
CA LEU A 368 21.93 1.40 -28.99
C LEU A 368 22.99 1.54 -30.09
N ASP A 369 23.26 2.75 -30.57
CA ASP A 369 24.38 3.02 -31.48
C ASP A 369 25.72 2.57 -30.87
N LYS A 370 25.96 2.86 -29.59
CA LYS A 370 27.14 2.40 -28.84
C LYS A 370 27.11 0.90 -28.57
N TRP A 371 25.98 0.38 -28.12
CA TRP A 371 25.77 -1.06 -27.89
C TRP A 371 26.14 -1.88 -29.13
N PHE A 372 25.57 -1.54 -30.29
CA PHE A 372 25.81 -2.26 -31.55
C PHE A 372 27.17 -1.95 -32.19
N GLN A 373 27.83 -0.86 -31.81
CA GLN A 373 29.22 -0.61 -32.20
C GLN A 373 30.17 -1.65 -31.57
N PHE A 374 29.88 -2.11 -30.35
CA PHE A 374 30.75 -3.04 -29.60
C PHE A 374 30.17 -4.46 -29.46
N PHE A 375 28.98 -4.72 -30.00
CA PHE A 375 28.24 -5.97 -29.80
C PHE A 375 28.96 -7.23 -30.30
N ASP A 376 29.89 -7.13 -31.25
CA ASP A 376 30.71 -8.27 -31.69
C ASP A 376 31.58 -8.87 -30.56
N LYS A 377 31.71 -8.17 -29.43
CA LYS A 377 32.40 -8.63 -28.21
C LYS A 377 31.46 -9.15 -27.13
N TYR A 378 30.14 -9.15 -27.39
CA TYR A 378 29.16 -9.67 -26.44
C TYR A 378 29.30 -11.19 -26.28
N GLU A 379 29.43 -11.64 -25.03
CA GLU A 379 29.45 -13.05 -24.65
C GLU A 379 28.41 -13.31 -23.56
N GLN A 380 27.61 -14.37 -23.74
CA GLN A 380 26.65 -14.80 -22.72
C GLN A 380 27.37 -15.51 -21.56
N ASN A 381 26.80 -15.46 -20.36
CA ASN A 381 27.31 -16.14 -19.17
C ASN A 381 26.22 -16.97 -18.44
N GLN A 382 25.13 -17.29 -19.14
CA GLN A 382 23.93 -17.95 -18.65
C GLN A 382 24.04 -19.48 -18.63
N THR A 383 24.85 -20.08 -19.52
CA THR A 383 24.96 -21.54 -19.62
C THR A 383 25.39 -22.17 -18.28
N ALA A 384 24.70 -23.23 -17.86
CA ALA A 384 24.95 -23.98 -16.62
C ALA A 384 24.69 -23.19 -15.31
N LYS A 385 23.99 -22.05 -15.34
CA LYS A 385 23.86 -21.19 -14.16
C LYS A 385 23.24 -21.88 -12.95
N LEU A 386 22.23 -22.74 -13.12
CA LEU A 386 21.65 -23.48 -11.99
C LEU A 386 22.66 -24.41 -11.33
N LYS A 387 23.43 -25.12 -12.14
CA LYS A 387 24.50 -25.99 -11.64
C LYS A 387 25.53 -25.20 -10.85
N GLU A 388 26.00 -24.08 -11.40
CA GLU A 388 26.96 -23.19 -10.73
C GLU A 388 26.44 -22.72 -9.36
N ILE A 389 25.17 -22.28 -9.28
CA ILE A 389 24.56 -21.86 -8.01
C ILE A 389 24.49 -23.03 -7.02
N ILE A 390 24.05 -24.22 -7.46
CA ILE A 390 23.89 -25.39 -6.58
C ILE A 390 25.24 -25.89 -6.06
N GLU A 391 26.27 -25.95 -6.91
CA GLU A 391 27.60 -26.45 -6.55
C GLU A 391 28.38 -25.45 -5.66
N SER A 392 28.18 -24.14 -5.87
CA SER A 392 28.84 -23.10 -5.09
C SER A 392 28.24 -22.87 -3.69
N ASN A 393 27.12 -23.52 -3.38
CA ASN A 393 26.42 -23.39 -2.10
C ASN A 393 26.32 -24.74 -1.38
N SER A 394 26.85 -24.83 -0.16
CA SER A 394 26.70 -26.02 0.70
C SER A 394 25.47 -25.95 1.61
N GLU A 395 24.82 -24.79 1.70
CA GLU A 395 23.67 -24.54 2.54
C GLU A 395 22.35 -24.61 1.77
N LYS A 396 21.23 -24.70 2.50
CA LYS A 396 19.89 -24.75 1.92
C LYS A 396 19.63 -23.53 1.02
N THR A 397 19.45 -23.76 -0.27
CA THR A 397 19.39 -22.69 -1.29
C THR A 397 18.17 -22.83 -2.19
N ALA A 398 17.40 -21.76 -2.36
CA ALA A 398 16.32 -21.71 -3.34
C ALA A 398 16.71 -20.83 -4.53
N ILE A 399 16.22 -21.17 -5.71
CA ILE A 399 16.49 -20.49 -6.97
C ILE A 399 15.17 -20.32 -7.69
N ILE A 400 14.73 -19.07 -7.82
CA ILE A 400 13.55 -18.71 -8.59
C ILE A 400 14.00 -18.41 -10.01
N VAL A 401 13.49 -19.17 -10.98
CA VAL A 401 13.67 -18.95 -12.40
C VAL A 401 12.38 -18.33 -12.93
N GLY A 402 12.42 -17.01 -13.11
CA GLY A 402 11.36 -16.26 -13.79
C GLY A 402 11.39 -16.48 -15.29
N ASP A 403 10.23 -16.38 -15.93
CA ASP A 403 10.05 -16.29 -17.38
C ASP A 403 9.85 -14.80 -17.73
N GLY A 404 10.78 -14.22 -18.51
CA GLY A 404 10.67 -12.83 -18.98
C GLY A 404 10.90 -11.73 -17.91
N VAL A 405 11.63 -11.97 -16.82
CA VAL A 405 11.86 -10.95 -15.77
C VAL A 405 13.03 -10.03 -16.12
N THR A 406 12.74 -8.87 -16.70
CA THR A 406 13.77 -7.86 -17.03
C THR A 406 14.53 -7.34 -15.79
N TYR A 407 15.76 -6.86 -15.99
CA TYR A 407 16.60 -6.32 -14.92
C TYR A 407 15.92 -5.20 -14.12
N GLU A 408 15.25 -4.26 -14.78
CA GLU A 408 14.53 -3.16 -14.15
C GLU A 408 13.35 -3.64 -13.29
N THR A 409 12.62 -4.67 -13.72
CA THR A 409 11.55 -5.30 -12.93
C THR A 409 12.13 -6.00 -11.70
N SER A 410 13.30 -6.62 -11.80
CA SER A 410 13.96 -7.22 -10.64
C SER A 410 14.37 -6.17 -9.60
N GLN A 411 14.71 -4.95 -10.03
CA GLN A 411 15.01 -3.85 -9.10
C GLN A 411 13.75 -3.41 -8.33
N ASN A 412 12.57 -3.42 -8.97
CA ASN A 412 11.29 -3.22 -8.26
C ASN A 412 11.09 -4.30 -7.20
N ILE A 413 11.27 -5.58 -7.57
CA ILE A 413 11.14 -6.72 -6.64
C ILE A 413 12.09 -6.55 -5.46
N ALA A 414 13.37 -6.24 -5.72
CA ALA A 414 14.36 -6.03 -4.67
C ALA A 414 13.98 -4.91 -3.69
N SER A 415 13.33 -3.86 -4.17
CA SER A 415 12.85 -2.76 -3.31
C SER A 415 11.64 -3.12 -2.43
N LEU A 416 10.92 -4.20 -2.76
CA LEU A 416 9.76 -4.70 -2.01
C LEU A 416 10.15 -5.73 -0.95
N VAL A 417 11.28 -6.43 -1.11
CA VAL A 417 11.79 -7.37 -0.11
C VAL A 417 12.34 -6.60 1.10
N SER A 418 12.02 -7.07 2.30
CA SER A 418 12.45 -6.50 3.58
C SER A 418 13.96 -6.28 3.65
N ASN A 419 14.36 -5.07 4.07
CA ASN A 419 15.76 -4.67 4.25
C ASN A 419 16.51 -5.48 5.33
N GLU A 420 15.83 -6.36 6.06
CA GLU A 420 16.46 -7.30 6.99
C GLU A 420 17.25 -8.41 6.28
N PHE A 421 16.94 -8.67 5.01
CA PHE A 421 17.66 -9.62 4.17
C PHE A 421 18.68 -8.88 3.31
N LYS A 422 19.92 -9.34 3.33
CA LYS A 422 20.98 -8.73 2.52
C LYS A 422 20.82 -9.17 1.07
N CYS A 423 20.65 -8.21 0.17
CA CYS A 423 20.55 -8.46 -1.26
C CYS A 423 21.89 -8.16 -1.95
N LYS A 424 22.47 -9.16 -2.63
CA LYS A 424 23.51 -8.95 -3.64
C LYS A 424 22.82 -8.75 -4.99
N ASN A 425 23.10 -7.63 -5.64
CA ASN A 425 22.54 -7.25 -6.93
C ASN A 425 23.61 -7.39 -8.01
N ASP A 426 23.34 -8.21 -9.00
CA ASP A 426 24.26 -8.64 -10.06
C ASP A 426 23.42 -9.01 -11.30
N TYR A 427 24.05 -9.42 -12.40
CA TYR A 427 23.35 -9.67 -13.66
C TYR A 427 23.83 -10.94 -14.41
N ILE A 428 22.99 -11.42 -15.32
CA ILE A 428 23.27 -12.49 -16.29
C ILE A 428 23.14 -11.93 -17.71
N LEU A 429 24.10 -12.31 -18.56
CA LEU A 429 24.11 -12.08 -20.00
C LEU A 429 23.53 -13.31 -20.70
N VAL A 430 22.41 -13.11 -21.37
CA VAL A 430 21.56 -14.14 -21.98
C VAL A 430 22.03 -14.53 -23.38
N ASP A 431 21.79 -15.79 -23.77
CA ASP A 431 22.09 -16.25 -25.12
C ASP A 431 21.06 -15.76 -26.17
N THR A 432 21.44 -15.83 -27.44
CA THR A 432 20.62 -15.35 -28.56
C THR A 432 20.08 -16.52 -29.39
N PRO A 433 18.84 -16.47 -29.90
CA PRO A 433 17.81 -15.46 -29.66
C PRO A 433 17.26 -15.51 -28.22
N SER A 434 16.86 -14.36 -27.69
CA SER A 434 16.32 -14.18 -26.32
C SER A 434 14.89 -14.74 -26.15
N ILE A 435 14.72 -16.04 -26.41
CA ILE A 435 13.44 -16.76 -26.29
C ILE A 435 13.51 -17.83 -25.20
N THR A 436 12.35 -18.16 -24.62
CA THR A 436 12.23 -19.14 -23.53
C THR A 436 12.86 -20.48 -23.85
N GLU A 437 12.60 -21.04 -25.05
CA GLU A 437 13.12 -22.38 -25.40
C GLU A 437 14.64 -22.46 -25.36
N ASN A 438 15.31 -21.45 -25.92
CA ASN A 438 16.77 -21.35 -25.97
C ASN A 438 17.33 -21.15 -24.56
N ASN A 439 16.88 -20.10 -23.87
CA ASN A 439 17.59 -19.59 -22.71
C ASN A 439 17.25 -20.31 -21.42
N MET A 440 16.02 -20.83 -21.27
CA MET A 440 15.75 -21.78 -20.20
C MET A 440 16.60 -23.04 -20.36
N SER A 441 16.91 -23.48 -21.58
CA SER A 441 17.82 -24.61 -21.77
C SER A 441 19.24 -24.24 -21.34
N GLN A 442 19.74 -23.05 -21.69
CA GLN A 442 21.05 -22.59 -21.23
C GLN A 442 21.16 -22.58 -19.69
N ILE A 443 20.12 -22.12 -18.99
CA ILE A 443 20.10 -22.07 -17.52
C ILE A 443 20.22 -23.46 -16.89
N TYR A 444 19.50 -24.46 -17.42
CA TYR A 444 19.38 -25.80 -16.83
C TYR A 444 20.44 -26.79 -17.32
N VAL A 445 20.97 -26.61 -18.53
CA VAL A 445 21.72 -27.64 -19.25
C VAL A 445 23.15 -27.19 -19.48
N SER A 446 24.09 -27.86 -18.80
CA SER A 446 25.51 -27.47 -18.81
C SER A 446 26.24 -27.70 -20.14
N ASN A 447 25.73 -28.59 -20.99
CA ASN A 447 26.35 -28.92 -22.29
C ASN A 447 25.79 -28.12 -23.48
N GLY A 448 24.87 -27.17 -23.23
CA GLY A 448 24.27 -26.32 -24.25
C GLY A 448 23.20 -26.99 -25.12
N THR A 449 22.74 -28.20 -24.79
CA THR A 449 21.64 -28.86 -25.53
C THR A 449 20.32 -28.15 -25.27
N ILE A 450 19.58 -27.85 -26.35
CA ILE A 450 18.25 -27.25 -26.27
C ILE A 450 17.19 -28.34 -26.10
N PHE A 451 16.44 -28.28 -25.00
CA PHE A 451 15.26 -29.12 -24.78
C PHE A 451 13.99 -28.30 -24.93
N LYS A 452 12.93 -28.93 -25.44
CA LYS A 452 11.63 -28.26 -25.67
C LYS A 452 10.79 -28.17 -24.42
N THR A 453 10.86 -29.19 -23.57
CA THR A 453 10.00 -29.27 -22.38
C THR A 453 10.78 -28.98 -21.11
N LEU A 454 10.08 -28.37 -20.15
CA LEU A 454 10.62 -28.16 -18.80
C LEU A 454 11.09 -29.48 -18.16
N SER A 455 10.26 -30.53 -18.24
CA SER A 455 10.56 -31.81 -17.61
C SER A 455 11.87 -32.44 -18.10
N GLU A 456 12.22 -32.27 -19.38
CA GLU A 456 13.51 -32.74 -19.92
C GLU A 456 14.70 -31.98 -19.32
N ARG A 457 14.56 -30.65 -19.15
CA ARG A 457 15.59 -29.79 -18.54
C ARG A 457 15.81 -30.14 -17.06
N GLU A 458 14.72 -30.31 -16.31
CA GLU A 458 14.77 -30.71 -14.89
C GLU A 458 15.39 -32.09 -14.71
N LYS A 459 15.01 -33.07 -15.54
CA LYS A 459 15.62 -34.41 -15.54
C LYS A 459 17.10 -34.36 -15.86
N PHE A 460 17.53 -33.51 -16.79
CA PHE A 460 18.93 -33.34 -17.11
C PHE A 460 19.71 -32.86 -15.88
N LEU A 461 19.27 -31.76 -15.25
CA LEU A 461 19.92 -31.19 -14.08
C LEU A 461 19.95 -32.17 -12.90
N ALA A 462 18.84 -32.87 -12.64
CA ALA A 462 18.75 -33.87 -11.57
C ALA A 462 19.67 -35.07 -11.79
N ASN A 463 19.85 -35.50 -13.05
CA ASN A 463 20.77 -36.59 -13.39
C ASN A 463 22.24 -36.15 -13.24
N GLU A 464 22.54 -34.91 -13.62
CA GLU A 464 23.88 -34.33 -13.53
C GLU A 464 24.30 -34.12 -12.06
N LEU A 465 23.37 -33.71 -11.21
CA LEU A 465 23.56 -33.45 -9.77
C LEU A 465 22.86 -34.50 -8.91
N ASN A 466 23.05 -35.78 -9.22
CA ASN A 466 22.35 -36.88 -8.57
C ASN A 466 22.71 -37.09 -7.08
N ASP A 467 23.80 -36.48 -6.62
CA ASP A 467 24.21 -36.45 -5.22
C ASP A 467 23.50 -35.35 -4.41
N LYS A 468 22.77 -34.45 -5.08
CA LYS A 468 22.06 -33.32 -4.49
C LYS A 468 20.56 -33.60 -4.41
N ASN A 469 19.95 -33.22 -3.29
CA ASN A 469 18.51 -33.29 -3.10
C ASN A 469 17.84 -32.02 -3.65
N ILE A 470 17.49 -32.06 -4.94
CA ILE A 470 16.89 -30.94 -5.68
C ILE A 470 15.38 -31.14 -5.80
N GLY A 471 14.61 -30.14 -5.39
CA GLY A 471 13.17 -30.04 -5.64
C GLY A 471 12.86 -29.11 -6.79
N PHE A 472 11.83 -29.46 -7.58
CA PHE A 472 11.30 -28.64 -8.67
C PHE A 472 9.83 -28.35 -8.40
N VAL A 473 9.46 -27.07 -8.31
CA VAL A 473 8.10 -26.63 -8.00
C VAL A 473 7.74 -25.36 -8.77
N TYR A 474 6.45 -25.07 -8.94
CA TYR A 474 6.02 -23.73 -9.31
C TYR A 474 6.06 -22.80 -8.10
N LEU A 475 6.41 -21.54 -8.32
CA LEU A 475 6.56 -20.56 -7.24
C LEU A 475 5.24 -20.33 -6.48
N ASP A 476 4.11 -20.40 -7.18
CA ASP A 476 2.77 -20.28 -6.58
C ASP A 476 2.48 -21.38 -5.56
N ASP A 477 2.97 -22.60 -5.84
CA ASP A 477 2.78 -23.78 -5.01
C ASP A 477 3.71 -23.82 -3.78
N VAL A 478 4.72 -22.95 -3.73
CA VAL A 478 5.64 -22.84 -2.59
C VAL A 478 4.87 -22.43 -1.33
N ASN A 479 5.04 -23.22 -0.28
CA ASN A 479 4.41 -23.00 1.02
C ASN A 479 5.38 -23.40 2.15
N GLU A 480 4.95 -23.32 3.42
CA GLU A 480 5.78 -23.63 4.59
C GLU A 480 6.31 -25.10 4.58
N ASP A 481 5.69 -25.98 3.80
CA ASP A 481 5.96 -27.43 3.75
C ASP A 481 7.00 -27.79 2.67
N THR A 482 7.46 -26.82 1.88
CA THR A 482 8.45 -27.03 0.81
C THR A 482 9.85 -27.25 1.37
N GLN A 483 10.26 -28.52 1.50
CA GLN A 483 11.49 -28.93 2.19
C GLN A 483 12.47 -29.69 1.28
N TYR A 484 13.31 -28.95 0.53
CA TYR A 484 14.45 -29.48 -0.22
C TYR A 484 15.75 -28.77 0.18
N ASP A 485 16.89 -29.44 0.01
CA ASP A 485 18.19 -28.81 0.26
C ASP A 485 18.48 -27.75 -0.81
N TYR A 486 18.13 -28.07 -2.05
CA TYR A 486 18.11 -27.13 -3.16
C TYR A 486 16.71 -27.10 -3.78
N LEU A 487 16.16 -25.91 -3.98
CA LEU A 487 14.83 -25.75 -4.55
C LEU A 487 14.92 -24.90 -5.82
N VAL A 488 14.39 -25.40 -6.93
CA VAL A 488 14.23 -24.64 -8.16
C VAL A 488 12.74 -24.34 -8.35
N CYS A 489 12.39 -23.05 -8.34
CA CYS A 489 11.03 -22.57 -8.47
C CYS A 489 10.82 -21.93 -9.85
N GLN A 490 9.84 -22.40 -10.61
CA GLN A 490 9.44 -21.79 -11.88
C GLN A 490 8.33 -20.76 -11.67
N TYR A 491 8.38 -19.63 -12.37
CA TYR A 491 7.26 -18.67 -12.39
C TYR A 491 7.16 -17.94 -13.73
N LYS A 492 5.96 -17.89 -14.31
CA LYS A 492 5.75 -17.51 -15.72
C LYS A 492 4.90 -16.26 -15.92
N ASP A 493 4.40 -15.67 -14.85
CA ASP A 493 3.33 -14.69 -14.93
C ASP A 493 3.70 -13.45 -15.76
N ILE A 494 4.94 -12.96 -15.67
CA ILE A 494 5.34 -11.74 -16.39
C ILE A 494 5.24 -11.95 -17.91
N ASP A 495 5.89 -13.00 -18.43
CA ASP A 495 5.86 -13.30 -19.86
C ASP A 495 4.46 -13.68 -20.35
N GLU A 496 3.75 -14.55 -19.60
CA GLU A 496 2.38 -14.94 -19.96
C GLU A 496 1.40 -13.77 -20.00
N LEU A 497 1.51 -12.82 -19.07
CA LEU A 497 0.72 -11.59 -19.07
C LEU A 497 1.11 -10.70 -20.24
N GLY A 498 2.41 -10.58 -20.51
CA GLY A 498 2.97 -9.86 -21.66
C GLY A 498 2.42 -10.36 -23.00
N ASP A 499 2.42 -11.66 -23.22
CA ASP A 499 1.89 -12.28 -24.44
C ASP A 499 0.37 -12.10 -24.60
N LYS A 500 -0.38 -12.25 -23.51
CA LYS A 500 -1.86 -12.16 -23.52
C LYS A 500 -2.36 -10.72 -23.63
N MET A 501 -1.70 -9.78 -22.95
CA MET A 501 -2.21 -8.42 -22.73
C MET A 501 -1.32 -7.32 -23.34
N ASN A 502 -0.13 -7.67 -23.84
CA ASN A 502 0.80 -6.77 -24.50
C ASN A 502 1.16 -5.57 -23.58
N ASN A 503 1.24 -4.34 -24.08
CA ASN A 503 1.54 -3.15 -23.25
C ASN A 503 0.61 -3.00 -22.03
N LYS A 504 -0.62 -3.52 -22.08
CA LYS A 504 -1.57 -3.45 -20.95
C LYS A 504 -1.19 -4.38 -19.79
N ALA A 505 -0.29 -5.34 -20.01
CA ALA A 505 0.25 -6.23 -18.97
C ALA A 505 0.95 -5.45 -17.84
N LEU A 506 1.55 -4.30 -18.16
CA LEU A 506 2.21 -3.42 -17.19
C LEU A 506 1.31 -3.04 -16.00
N LYS A 507 -0.01 -2.93 -16.21
CA LYS A 507 -0.97 -2.63 -15.13
C LYS A 507 -1.02 -3.72 -14.06
N TYR A 508 -0.59 -4.94 -14.38
CA TYR A 508 -0.62 -6.13 -13.51
C TYR A 508 0.76 -6.52 -12.99
N PHE A 509 1.85 -6.02 -13.57
CA PHE A 509 3.22 -6.39 -13.14
C PHE A 509 3.49 -6.06 -11.67
N LYS A 510 2.89 -5.00 -11.12
CA LYS A 510 3.00 -4.70 -9.67
C LYS A 510 2.48 -5.83 -8.77
N GLU A 511 1.52 -6.63 -9.23
CA GLU A 511 1.00 -7.78 -8.47
C GLU A 511 1.96 -8.97 -8.54
N ALA A 512 2.53 -9.23 -9.73
CA ALA A 512 3.58 -10.22 -9.90
C ALA A 512 4.84 -9.87 -9.09
N GLU A 513 5.28 -8.60 -9.10
CA GLU A 513 6.42 -8.10 -8.32
C GLU A 513 6.23 -8.33 -6.81
N LYS A 514 5.01 -8.07 -6.29
CA LYS A 514 4.66 -8.37 -4.89
C LYS A 514 4.68 -9.86 -4.60
N THR A 515 4.21 -10.69 -5.54
CA THR A 515 4.22 -12.15 -5.40
C THR A 515 5.64 -12.67 -5.29
N PHE A 516 6.54 -12.26 -6.19
CA PHE A 516 7.97 -12.57 -6.08
C PHE A 516 8.55 -12.17 -4.72
N ALA A 517 8.37 -10.92 -4.31
CA ALA A 517 8.91 -10.43 -3.04
C ALA A 517 8.40 -11.24 -1.84
N SER A 518 7.09 -11.50 -1.77
CA SER A 518 6.49 -12.28 -0.69
C SER A 518 6.98 -13.73 -0.65
N LYS A 519 7.21 -14.36 -1.81
CA LYS A 519 7.69 -15.74 -1.90
C LYS A 519 9.19 -15.83 -1.58
N ILE A 520 9.99 -14.82 -1.96
CA ILE A 520 11.39 -14.70 -1.54
C ILE A 520 11.48 -14.64 -0.01
N GLU A 521 10.70 -13.77 0.62
CA GLU A 521 10.64 -13.66 2.08
C GLU A 521 10.14 -14.96 2.74
N LEU A 522 9.12 -15.60 2.17
CA LEU A 522 8.62 -16.89 2.64
C LEU A 522 9.74 -17.94 2.64
N LEU A 523 10.51 -18.05 1.56
CA LEU A 523 11.60 -19.01 1.44
C LEU A 523 12.72 -18.71 2.45
N LEU A 524 13.15 -17.45 2.56
CA LEU A 524 14.18 -17.04 3.53
C LEU A 524 13.77 -17.30 4.98
N ASN A 525 12.50 -17.04 5.30
CA ASN A 525 11.94 -17.35 6.60
C ASN A 525 11.74 -18.86 6.78
N SER A 526 11.52 -19.64 5.72
CA SER A 526 11.39 -21.11 5.79
C SER A 526 12.75 -21.85 5.89
N GLY A 527 13.82 -21.13 6.26
CA GLY A 527 15.15 -21.67 6.52
C GLY A 527 16.09 -21.81 5.32
N TYR A 528 15.70 -21.34 4.12
CA TYR A 528 16.66 -21.21 3.02
C TYR A 528 17.64 -20.08 3.34
N LYS A 529 18.94 -20.38 3.38
CA LYS A 529 19.99 -19.40 3.72
C LYS A 529 20.21 -18.41 2.58
N LYS A 530 20.00 -18.86 1.35
CA LYS A 530 20.05 -18.03 0.14
C LYS A 530 18.86 -18.28 -0.76
N VAL A 531 18.33 -17.20 -1.33
CA VAL A 531 17.31 -17.24 -2.37
C VAL A 531 17.82 -16.44 -3.56
N TYR A 532 17.88 -17.07 -4.73
CA TYR A 532 18.29 -16.44 -5.98
C TYR A 532 17.06 -16.10 -6.83
N LEU A 533 17.11 -14.97 -7.56
CA LEU A 533 16.19 -14.67 -8.65
C LEU A 533 17.01 -14.50 -9.93
N ILE A 534 16.73 -15.37 -10.89
CA ILE A 534 17.28 -15.35 -12.25
C ILE A 534 16.15 -15.47 -13.27
N THR A 535 16.44 -15.18 -14.54
CA THR A 535 15.48 -15.36 -15.62
C THR A 535 16.19 -15.83 -16.88
N ASP A 536 15.41 -16.40 -17.78
CA ASP A 536 15.83 -16.81 -19.11
C ASP A 536 16.05 -15.65 -20.08
N HIS A 537 15.16 -14.66 -20.15
CA HIS A 537 15.31 -13.48 -20.98
C HIS A 537 14.56 -12.28 -20.39
N GLY A 538 14.82 -11.10 -20.94
CA GLY A 538 13.94 -9.94 -20.76
C GLY A 538 13.03 -9.70 -21.98
N PHE A 539 12.46 -8.51 -22.07
CA PHE A 539 11.57 -8.10 -23.15
C PHE A 539 11.69 -6.59 -23.41
N VAL A 540 11.30 -6.17 -24.61
CA VAL A 540 11.16 -4.75 -24.97
C VAL A 540 9.69 -4.37 -25.03
N LEU A 541 9.43 -3.11 -24.68
CA LEU A 541 8.13 -2.48 -24.89
C LEU A 541 8.25 -1.38 -25.94
N THR A 542 7.40 -1.43 -26.94
CA THR A 542 7.42 -0.45 -28.05
C THR A 542 6.37 0.65 -27.91
N GLY A 543 5.50 0.56 -26.89
CA GLY A 543 4.45 1.55 -26.63
C GLY A 543 3.50 1.66 -27.83
N HIS A 544 3.18 2.88 -28.24
CA HIS A 544 2.46 3.12 -29.49
C HIS A 544 3.38 2.96 -30.69
N LEU A 545 3.25 1.84 -31.39
CA LEU A 545 4.02 1.50 -32.58
C LEU A 545 3.31 1.93 -33.87
N LYS A 546 3.99 2.69 -34.74
CA LYS A 546 3.50 3.05 -36.07
C LYS A 546 4.04 2.09 -37.13
N GLU A 547 3.35 1.96 -38.26
CA GLU A 547 3.81 1.04 -39.34
C GLU A 547 5.19 1.36 -39.90
N HIS A 548 5.61 2.63 -39.87
CA HIS A 548 6.94 3.04 -40.31
C HIS A 548 8.04 2.76 -39.28
N ASP A 549 7.69 2.52 -38.02
CA ASP A 549 8.66 2.14 -36.99
C ASP A 549 9.16 0.70 -37.20
N LYS A 550 8.35 -0.14 -37.86
CA LYS A 550 8.65 -1.55 -38.09
C LYS A 550 9.76 -1.74 -39.11
N VAL A 551 10.67 -2.67 -38.82
CA VAL A 551 11.80 -3.02 -39.68
C VAL A 551 11.28 -3.80 -40.89
N ASP A 552 11.45 -3.22 -42.08
CA ASP A 552 11.09 -3.83 -43.35
C ASP A 552 12.34 -4.17 -44.15
N VAL A 553 12.64 -5.46 -44.20
CA VAL A 553 13.77 -6.02 -44.96
C VAL A 553 13.28 -7.24 -45.72
N GLN A 554 13.64 -7.32 -47.00
CA GLN A 554 13.31 -8.44 -47.86
C GLN A 554 14.40 -9.50 -47.76
N PHE A 555 13.98 -10.74 -47.47
CA PHE A 555 14.85 -11.90 -47.38
C PHE A 555 14.57 -12.85 -48.55
N ILE A 556 15.59 -13.59 -48.99
CA ILE A 556 15.51 -14.53 -50.11
C ILE A 556 15.49 -15.96 -49.58
N GLY A 557 14.61 -16.80 -50.14
CA GLY A 557 14.52 -18.22 -49.84
C GLY A 557 13.60 -18.54 -48.65
N ASP A 558 13.81 -19.72 -48.06
CA ASP A 558 13.02 -20.19 -46.92
C ASP A 558 13.41 -19.44 -45.64
N ILE A 559 12.41 -18.80 -45.04
CA ILE A 559 12.58 -17.96 -43.86
C ILE A 559 11.57 -18.32 -42.76
N LYS A 560 11.97 -18.11 -41.51
CA LYS A 560 11.07 -18.08 -40.35
C LYS A 560 11.09 -16.67 -39.79
N LYS A 561 9.93 -16.02 -39.81
CA LYS A 561 9.77 -14.66 -39.26
C LYS A 561 9.30 -14.73 -37.81
N ALA A 562 10.05 -14.09 -36.91
CA ALA A 562 9.58 -13.71 -35.58
C ALA A 562 9.56 -12.17 -35.49
N GLU A 563 8.99 -11.62 -34.42
CA GLU A 563 8.92 -10.16 -34.25
C GLU A 563 10.30 -9.53 -34.08
N ARG A 564 11.22 -10.23 -33.41
CA ARG A 564 12.52 -9.66 -33.03
C ARG A 564 13.72 -10.26 -33.77
N TYR A 565 13.51 -11.35 -34.52
CA TYR A 565 14.55 -12.01 -35.30
C TYR A 565 13.98 -12.71 -36.54
N ILE A 566 14.82 -12.92 -37.55
CA ILE A 566 14.49 -13.67 -38.76
C ILE A 566 15.50 -14.80 -38.92
N ARG A 567 15.04 -16.04 -39.13
CA ARG A 567 15.92 -17.17 -39.49
C ARG A 567 15.86 -17.47 -40.98
N THR A 568 16.98 -17.87 -41.55
CA THR A 568 17.10 -18.23 -42.98
C THR A 568 17.95 -19.48 -43.17
N VAL A 569 17.68 -20.24 -44.23
CA VAL A 569 18.47 -21.42 -44.60
C VAL A 569 19.82 -21.02 -45.22
N GLN A 570 19.83 -19.96 -46.01
CA GLN A 570 21.00 -19.48 -46.75
C GLN A 570 21.41 -18.10 -46.28
N ARG A 571 22.72 -17.85 -46.26
CA ARG A 571 23.28 -16.54 -45.93
C ARG A 571 22.78 -15.48 -46.92
N GLN A 572 22.41 -14.32 -46.41
CA GLN A 572 21.87 -13.21 -47.19
C GLN A 572 23.01 -12.25 -47.58
N SER A 573 23.20 -12.01 -48.88
CA SER A 573 24.34 -11.21 -49.37
C SER A 573 24.13 -9.69 -49.32
N ASN A 574 22.88 -9.22 -49.22
CA ASN A 574 22.51 -7.81 -49.40
C ASN A 574 21.96 -7.15 -48.14
N ILE A 575 22.22 -7.71 -46.95
CA ILE A 575 21.67 -7.24 -45.68
C ILE A 575 22.83 -6.81 -44.77
N ASN A 576 23.14 -5.50 -44.78
CA ASN A 576 24.24 -4.93 -43.99
C ASN A 576 23.77 -4.14 -42.75
N ASN A 577 22.47 -3.88 -42.66
CA ASN A 577 21.84 -3.08 -41.60
C ASN A 577 21.34 -3.92 -40.41
N LEU A 578 21.46 -5.25 -40.48
CA LEU A 578 21.09 -6.19 -39.42
C LEU A 578 22.35 -6.81 -38.80
N VAL A 579 22.18 -7.39 -37.61
CA VAL A 579 23.21 -8.25 -37.00
C VAL A 579 22.96 -9.68 -37.47
N GLU A 580 23.94 -10.28 -38.13
CA GLU A 580 23.92 -11.67 -38.63
C GLU A 580 24.68 -12.57 -37.65
N LYS A 581 24.13 -13.74 -37.32
CA LYS A 581 24.84 -14.83 -36.66
C LYS A 581 24.60 -16.15 -37.38
N GLU A 582 25.66 -16.94 -37.52
CA GLU A 582 25.56 -18.35 -37.94
C GLU A 582 25.15 -19.18 -36.72
N GLN A 583 23.93 -19.70 -36.74
CA GLN A 583 23.34 -20.43 -35.63
C GLN A 583 22.30 -21.41 -36.16
N MET A 584 22.64 -22.70 -36.13
CA MET A 584 21.78 -23.78 -36.62
C MET A 584 20.58 -24.01 -35.70
N ASP A 585 19.38 -24.04 -36.29
CA ASP A 585 18.12 -24.42 -35.66
C ASP A 585 17.24 -25.14 -36.70
N GLY A 586 17.22 -26.47 -36.62
CA GLY A 586 16.55 -27.32 -37.61
C GLY A 586 17.17 -27.16 -39.00
N VAL A 587 16.39 -26.62 -39.94
CA VAL A 587 16.83 -26.37 -41.33
C VAL A 587 17.46 -24.98 -41.53
N TYR A 588 17.34 -24.10 -40.54
CA TYR A 588 17.82 -22.73 -40.65
C TYR A 588 19.25 -22.62 -40.12
N ASN A 589 20.15 -22.02 -40.90
CA ASN A 589 21.57 -21.94 -40.57
C ASN A 589 21.98 -20.55 -40.05
N TYR A 590 21.18 -19.52 -40.35
CA TYR A 590 21.49 -18.12 -40.02
C TYR A 590 20.32 -17.46 -39.32
N VAL A 591 20.63 -16.56 -38.39
CA VAL A 591 19.67 -15.69 -37.71
C VAL A 591 20.08 -14.23 -37.86
N TYR A 592 19.09 -13.36 -38.07
CA TYR A 592 19.24 -11.93 -38.27
C TYR A 592 18.44 -11.16 -37.25
N PHE A 593 19.05 -10.13 -36.68
CA PHE A 593 18.43 -9.26 -35.68
C PHE A 593 18.47 -7.79 -36.10
N ALA A 594 17.45 -7.03 -35.72
CA ALA A 594 17.46 -5.59 -35.89
C ALA A 594 18.41 -4.92 -34.89
N LYS A 595 19.11 -3.86 -35.33
CA LYS A 595 19.91 -2.99 -34.46
C LYS A 595 19.03 -2.01 -33.69
N GLY A 596 18.11 -2.54 -32.87
CA GLY A 596 17.27 -1.74 -31.99
C GLY A 596 16.07 -2.50 -31.43
N MET A 597 15.15 -1.76 -30.81
CA MET A 597 13.97 -2.32 -30.11
C MET A 597 12.76 -2.52 -31.01
N ASN A 598 12.80 -2.03 -32.25
CA ASN A 598 11.65 -2.11 -33.17
C ASN A 598 11.51 -3.51 -33.77
N PRO A 599 10.27 -4.02 -33.91
CA PRO A 599 10.02 -5.35 -34.45
C PRO A 599 10.11 -5.35 -35.98
N PHE A 600 10.38 -6.51 -36.55
CA PHE A 600 10.19 -6.79 -37.98
C PHE A 600 8.71 -6.78 -38.35
N LYS A 601 8.41 -6.48 -39.62
CA LYS A 601 7.07 -6.69 -40.17
C LYS A 601 6.71 -8.18 -40.21
N SER A 602 5.91 -8.60 -39.23
CA SER A 602 5.35 -9.94 -39.01
C SER A 602 3.82 -9.90 -38.82
N VAL A 603 3.21 -11.08 -38.70
CA VAL A 603 1.78 -11.23 -38.34
C VAL A 603 1.68 -11.37 -36.82
N GLY A 604 1.01 -10.43 -36.15
CA GLY A 604 0.92 -10.44 -34.68
C GLY A 604 0.44 -9.11 -34.10
N LYS A 605 0.18 -9.10 -32.79
CA LYS A 605 -0.05 -7.87 -32.02
C LYS A 605 1.27 -7.41 -31.44
N TYR A 606 1.69 -6.20 -31.78
CA TYR A 606 2.94 -5.61 -31.31
C TYR A 606 2.77 -4.84 -30.01
N GLY A 607 3.85 -4.79 -29.22
CA GLY A 607 3.99 -3.88 -28.09
C GLY A 607 4.73 -4.50 -26.90
N PHE A 608 4.56 -5.80 -26.66
CA PHE A 608 5.42 -6.65 -25.83
C PHE A 608 6.10 -7.66 -26.74
N SER A 609 7.43 -7.75 -26.70
CA SER A 609 8.17 -8.64 -27.59
C SER A 609 9.54 -9.01 -27.00
N HIS A 610 10.00 -10.21 -27.33
CA HIS A 610 11.30 -10.75 -26.95
C HIS A 610 11.89 -11.57 -28.12
N GLY A 611 13.12 -12.07 -27.98
CA GLY A 611 13.84 -12.81 -29.01
C GLY A 611 14.88 -11.99 -29.77
N GLY A 612 15.01 -10.69 -29.47
CA GLY A 612 16.01 -9.79 -30.03
C GLY A 612 17.31 -9.77 -29.26
N ILE A 613 18.06 -8.69 -29.46
CA ILE A 613 19.40 -8.48 -28.90
C ILE A 613 19.57 -7.10 -28.25
N ALA A 614 18.46 -6.47 -27.86
CA ALA A 614 18.50 -5.23 -27.08
C ALA A 614 18.99 -5.53 -25.65
N PRO A 615 19.60 -4.57 -24.95
CA PRO A 615 20.06 -4.76 -23.56
C PRO A 615 18.91 -5.16 -22.63
N GLN A 616 17.69 -4.65 -22.82
CA GLN A 616 16.51 -5.05 -22.04
C GLN A 616 16.16 -6.54 -22.18
N GLU A 617 16.55 -7.17 -23.29
CA GLU A 617 16.31 -8.59 -23.55
C GLU A 617 17.48 -9.45 -23.04
N LEU A 618 18.71 -8.92 -23.11
CA LEU A 618 19.94 -9.67 -22.92
C LEU A 618 20.62 -9.51 -21.56
N ILE A 619 20.31 -8.44 -20.82
CA ILE A 619 20.83 -8.18 -19.48
C ILE A 619 19.70 -8.48 -18.50
N THR A 620 19.89 -9.50 -17.68
CA THR A 620 18.87 -10.07 -16.81
C THR A 620 19.33 -10.15 -15.36
N PRO A 621 18.41 -10.24 -14.38
CA PRO A 621 18.78 -10.34 -12.97
C PRO A 621 19.64 -11.56 -12.61
N TYR A 622 20.61 -11.31 -11.72
CA TYR A 622 21.23 -12.32 -10.86
C TYR A 622 21.19 -11.81 -9.41
N LEU A 623 20.00 -11.80 -8.82
CA LEU A 623 19.82 -11.33 -7.44
C LEU A 623 19.99 -12.48 -6.47
N CYS A 624 20.61 -12.21 -5.33
CA CYS A 624 20.73 -13.17 -4.23
C CYS A 624 20.41 -12.50 -2.91
N TRP A 625 19.35 -12.93 -2.25
CA TRP A 625 19.07 -12.58 -0.86
C TRP A 625 19.65 -13.62 0.08
N SER A 626 20.27 -13.16 1.16
CA SER A 626 20.77 -14.02 2.22
C SER A 626 20.20 -13.64 3.58
N ASN A 627 19.83 -14.66 4.35
CA ASN A 627 19.41 -14.49 5.73
C ASN A 627 20.64 -14.62 6.65
N GLU A 628 21.31 -13.48 6.90
CA GLU A 628 22.48 -13.40 7.79
C GLU A 628 22.10 -13.33 9.27
N LYS A 629 20.81 -13.51 9.64
CA LYS A 629 20.44 -13.69 11.04
C LYS A 629 21.11 -14.96 11.56
N THR A 630 22.27 -14.78 12.18
CA THR A 630 22.89 -15.80 13.01
C THR A 630 21.82 -16.20 14.01
N SER A 631 21.41 -17.48 13.98
CA SER A 631 20.66 -18.06 15.08
C SER A 631 21.54 -17.90 16.33
N LEU A 632 21.37 -16.79 17.06
CA LEU A 632 22.07 -16.48 18.32
C LEU A 632 21.79 -17.52 19.41
N ASN A 633 20.94 -18.49 19.10
CA ASN A 633 20.53 -19.57 19.96
C ASN A 633 21.18 -20.86 19.49
N ASN A 634 22.35 -21.17 20.06
CA ASN A 634 23.07 -22.43 19.88
C ASN A 634 22.42 -23.59 20.68
N LEU A 635 21.19 -23.41 21.18
CA LEU A 635 20.45 -24.47 21.84
C LEU A 635 19.98 -25.48 20.79
N ASN A 636 20.66 -26.64 20.76
CA ASN A 636 20.36 -27.75 19.87
C ASN A 636 19.12 -28.47 20.39
N VAL A 637 18.05 -28.45 19.60
CA VAL A 637 16.79 -29.13 19.91
C VAL A 637 16.65 -30.33 18.99
N LYS A 638 16.32 -31.51 19.52
CA LYS A 638 16.20 -32.75 18.72
C LYS A 638 15.15 -33.71 19.27
N ILE A 639 14.60 -34.56 18.42
CA ILE A 639 13.72 -35.66 18.81
C ILE A 639 14.58 -36.85 19.23
N ILE A 640 14.45 -37.26 20.49
CA ILE A 640 15.32 -38.32 21.06
C ILE A 640 14.75 -39.72 20.89
N ASN A 641 13.44 -39.86 20.68
CA ASN A 641 12.78 -41.17 20.60
C ASN A 641 12.38 -41.58 19.18
N LYS A 642 13.12 -41.14 18.16
CA LYS A 642 12.79 -41.44 16.74
C LYS A 642 12.60 -42.93 16.45
N LYS A 643 13.41 -43.79 17.08
CA LYS A 643 13.30 -45.25 16.90
C LYS A 643 11.94 -45.79 17.38
N GLU A 644 11.45 -45.30 18.52
CA GLU A 644 10.14 -45.69 19.08
C GLU A 644 8.99 -45.26 18.15
N LEU A 645 9.13 -44.12 17.49
CA LEU A 645 8.11 -43.54 16.61
C LEU A 645 7.95 -44.29 15.27
N THR A 646 8.95 -45.06 14.84
CA THR A 646 8.86 -45.83 13.60
C THR A 646 7.92 -47.04 13.66
N ASN A 647 7.52 -47.50 14.86
CA ASN A 647 6.66 -48.67 15.05
C ASN A 647 5.75 -48.50 16.28
N VAL A 648 4.76 -47.60 16.21
CA VAL A 648 3.85 -47.35 17.33
C VAL A 648 2.69 -48.34 17.33
N THR A 649 2.44 -48.97 18.47
CA THR A 649 1.27 -49.84 18.70
C THR A 649 0.16 -49.03 19.41
N GLY A 650 -1.03 -48.96 18.82
CA GLY A 650 -2.15 -48.16 19.35
C GLY A 650 -2.41 -46.85 18.59
N ASN A 651 -3.33 -46.02 19.09
CA ASN A 651 -3.74 -44.77 18.41
C ASN A 651 -2.98 -43.52 18.88
N LEU A 652 -2.24 -43.60 19.99
CA LEU A 652 -1.51 -42.49 20.60
C LEU A 652 0.00 -42.71 20.46
N TYR A 653 0.73 -41.63 20.24
CA TYR A 653 2.19 -41.61 20.26
C TYR A 653 2.71 -40.36 20.98
N GLN A 654 3.92 -40.47 21.53
CA GLN A 654 4.55 -39.38 22.26
C GLN A 654 5.85 -38.99 21.57
N VAL A 655 6.01 -37.70 21.25
CA VAL A 655 7.27 -37.14 20.75
C VAL A 655 8.04 -36.58 21.93
N LYS A 656 9.26 -37.09 22.14
CA LYS A 656 10.18 -36.62 23.19
C LYS A 656 11.22 -35.71 22.56
N ILE A 657 11.28 -34.46 23.02
CA ILE A 657 12.12 -33.40 22.46
C ILE A 657 13.12 -32.99 23.52
N GLU A 658 14.41 -33.05 23.21
CA GLU A 658 15.49 -32.63 24.10
C GLU A 658 16.12 -31.35 23.57
N ALA A 659 16.43 -30.42 24.48
CA ALA A 659 17.21 -29.22 24.20
C ALA A 659 18.54 -29.25 24.97
N GLN A 660 19.66 -29.23 24.26
CA GLN A 660 21.00 -29.27 24.84
C GLN A 660 21.92 -28.23 24.18
N CYS A 661 22.72 -27.53 24.99
CA CYS A 661 23.75 -26.63 24.48
C CYS A 661 25.03 -27.41 24.14
N SER A 662 25.60 -27.17 22.96
CA SER A 662 26.94 -27.66 22.59
C SER A 662 28.03 -26.73 23.11
N SER A 663 28.48 -26.94 24.37
CA SER A 663 29.64 -26.30 25.04
C SER A 663 29.61 -24.77 25.28
N ASN A 664 29.93 -24.35 26.52
CA ASN A 664 30.30 -23.00 27.04
C ASN A 664 29.59 -21.73 26.52
N ASP A 665 28.43 -21.84 25.87
CA ASP A 665 27.62 -20.68 25.50
C ASP A 665 26.67 -20.29 26.64
N ILE A 666 26.92 -19.11 27.23
CA ILE A 666 26.16 -18.56 28.37
C ILE A 666 24.85 -17.90 27.89
N PHE A 667 24.72 -17.63 26.58
CA PHE A 667 23.60 -16.87 26.02
C PHE A 667 22.47 -17.74 25.44
N SER A 668 22.70 -19.05 25.26
CA SER A 668 21.74 -20.00 24.69
C SER A 668 20.89 -20.69 25.76
N THR A 669 20.06 -19.92 26.47
CA THR A 669 19.30 -20.40 27.64
C THR A 669 17.92 -20.98 27.31
N GLU A 670 17.21 -20.42 26.34
CA GLU A 670 15.87 -20.84 25.93
C GLU A 670 15.69 -20.76 24.41
N ARG A 671 14.97 -21.71 23.78
CA ARG A 671 14.59 -21.70 22.37
C ARG A 671 13.12 -22.01 22.22
N LYS A 672 12.38 -21.17 21.48
CA LYS A 672 10.95 -21.38 21.22
C LYS A 672 10.78 -22.24 19.98
N ILE A 673 9.95 -23.28 20.05
CA ILE A 673 9.69 -24.22 18.96
C ILE A 673 8.19 -24.36 18.71
N VAL A 674 7.84 -24.85 17.53
CA VAL A 674 6.49 -25.33 17.18
C VAL A 674 6.60 -26.70 16.52
N ILE A 675 5.61 -27.56 16.75
CA ILE A 675 5.52 -28.89 16.16
C ILE A 675 4.43 -28.86 15.09
N LEU A 676 4.77 -29.29 13.89
CA LEU A 676 3.84 -29.46 12.77
C LEU A 676 3.69 -30.94 12.46
N GLN A 677 2.46 -31.34 12.13
CA GLN A 677 2.13 -32.70 11.70
C GLN A 677 1.63 -32.69 10.27
N PHE A 678 2.06 -33.66 9.48
CA PHE A 678 1.74 -33.79 8.07
C PHE A 678 1.33 -35.22 7.72
N ASN A 679 0.48 -35.36 6.71
CA ASN A 679 0.29 -36.63 6.00
C ASN A 679 0.29 -36.34 4.49
N GLY A 680 1.18 -37.00 3.74
CA GLY A 680 1.24 -36.85 2.28
C GLY A 680 1.52 -35.42 1.80
N GLY A 681 2.26 -34.62 2.58
CA GLY A 681 2.58 -33.22 2.25
C GLY A 681 1.47 -32.21 2.60
N LYS A 682 0.38 -32.62 3.24
CA LYS A 682 -0.67 -31.72 3.74
C LYS A 682 -0.57 -31.57 5.26
N GLN A 683 -0.55 -30.33 5.75
CA GLN A 683 -0.56 -30.04 7.19
C GLN A 683 -1.86 -30.54 7.84
N LEU A 684 -1.71 -31.39 8.87
CA LEU A 684 -2.79 -31.88 9.71
C LEU A 684 -3.02 -30.97 10.91
N SER A 685 -1.95 -30.60 11.62
CA SER A 685 -2.04 -29.84 12.86
C SER A 685 -0.76 -29.04 13.14
N LYS A 686 -0.88 -28.05 14.04
CA LYS A 686 0.19 -27.17 14.51
C LYS A 686 0.06 -26.97 16.02
N SER A 687 1.14 -27.20 16.76
CA SER A 687 1.15 -26.99 18.20
C SER A 687 1.17 -25.50 18.56
N GLN A 688 0.86 -25.18 19.81
CA GLN A 688 1.25 -23.91 20.43
C GLN A 688 2.77 -23.76 20.45
N ILE A 689 3.26 -22.53 20.68
CA ILE A 689 4.68 -22.26 20.88
C ILE A 689 5.14 -22.91 22.19
N ILE A 690 6.16 -23.76 22.10
CA ILE A 690 6.78 -24.45 23.23
C ILE A 690 8.13 -23.79 23.51
N THR A 691 8.35 -23.29 24.73
CA THR A 691 9.65 -22.74 25.13
C THR A 691 10.52 -23.86 25.71
N MET A 692 11.56 -24.24 24.98
CA MET A 692 12.56 -25.22 25.42
C MET A 692 13.67 -24.52 26.20
N ASN A 693 13.97 -24.96 27.42
CA ASN A 693 15.11 -24.46 28.19
C ASN A 693 16.34 -25.37 28.03
N ASN A 694 17.54 -24.86 28.31
CA ASN A 694 18.74 -25.70 28.28
C ASN A 694 18.63 -26.91 29.23
N ASN A 695 19.00 -28.10 28.75
CA ASN A 695 18.86 -29.40 29.41
C ASN A 695 17.41 -29.79 29.76
N SER A 696 16.41 -29.23 29.07
CA SER A 696 15.01 -29.65 29.21
C SER A 696 14.65 -30.78 28.25
N ILE A 697 13.72 -31.62 28.69
CA ILE A 697 13.06 -32.62 27.85
C ILE A 697 11.57 -32.37 27.92
N GLU A 698 10.95 -32.07 26.78
CA GLU A 698 9.52 -31.89 26.65
C GLU A 698 8.89 -33.12 25.98
N LYS A 699 7.67 -33.45 26.42
CA LYS A 699 6.91 -34.60 25.92
C LYS A 699 5.57 -34.12 25.39
N GLN A 700 5.31 -34.34 24.11
CA GLN A 700 4.05 -33.98 23.48
C GLN A 700 3.36 -35.24 22.97
N GLU A 701 2.14 -35.47 23.44
CA GLU A 701 1.32 -36.61 23.04
C GLU A 701 0.36 -36.21 21.94
N PHE A 702 0.20 -37.11 20.97
CA PHE A 702 -0.64 -36.91 19.81
C PHE A 702 -1.34 -38.20 19.46
N GLU A 703 -2.42 -38.07 18.69
CA GLU A 703 -3.13 -39.21 18.12
C GLU A 703 -2.92 -39.29 16.61
N PHE A 704 -3.14 -40.49 16.06
CA PHE A 704 -3.02 -40.74 14.63
C PHE A 704 -4.17 -40.16 13.80
N ASP A 705 -5.28 -39.72 14.42
CA ASP A 705 -6.44 -39.12 13.73
C ASP A 705 -6.94 -39.88 12.48
N GLY A 706 -6.83 -41.21 12.49
CA GLY A 706 -7.22 -42.07 11.38
C GLY A 706 -6.16 -42.28 10.29
N TYR A 707 -4.97 -41.71 10.42
CA TYR A 707 -3.84 -41.91 9.51
C TYR A 707 -2.91 -43.03 10.00
N ASP A 708 -2.33 -43.81 9.08
CA ASP A 708 -1.33 -44.85 9.43
C ASP A 708 0.11 -44.29 9.48
N LYS A 709 0.32 -43.09 8.96
CA LYS A 709 1.63 -42.44 8.85
C LYS A 709 1.49 -40.93 9.06
N ILE A 710 2.29 -40.36 9.94
CA ILE A 710 2.32 -38.91 10.20
C ILE A 710 3.77 -38.44 10.21
N ASP A 711 4.08 -37.43 9.40
CA ASP A 711 5.38 -36.76 9.41
C ASP A 711 5.35 -35.61 10.41
N ILE A 712 6.30 -35.60 11.34
CA ILE A 712 6.42 -34.59 12.39
C ILE A 712 7.64 -33.75 12.13
N GLN A 713 7.46 -32.43 12.18
CA GLN A 713 8.51 -31.44 12.02
C GLN A 713 8.53 -30.51 13.22
N ILE A 714 9.72 -30.19 13.72
CA ILE A 714 9.95 -29.19 14.75
C ILE A 714 10.56 -27.97 14.06
N LEU A 715 9.88 -26.83 14.14
CA LEU A 715 10.40 -25.56 13.65
C LEU A 715 10.77 -24.64 14.82
N ASP A 716 11.73 -23.75 14.60
CA ASP A 716 11.94 -22.60 15.47
C ASP A 716 10.72 -21.67 15.38
N ALA A 717 10.15 -21.28 16.52
CA ALA A 717 8.95 -20.46 16.54
C ALA A 717 9.18 -19.04 16.03
N ILE A 718 10.42 -18.54 16.10
CA ILE A 718 10.81 -17.19 15.67
C ILE A 718 11.34 -17.24 14.25
N THR A 719 12.37 -18.05 13.99
CA THR A 719 13.03 -18.07 12.68
C THR A 719 12.33 -18.96 11.66
N LYS A 720 11.36 -19.79 12.08
CA LYS A 720 10.69 -20.83 11.27
C LYS A 720 11.64 -21.86 10.64
N GLU A 721 12.91 -21.88 11.06
CA GLU A 721 13.91 -22.86 10.65
C GLU A 721 13.50 -24.27 11.09
N LEU A 722 13.56 -25.25 10.19
CA LEU A 722 13.37 -26.65 10.53
C LEU A 722 14.52 -27.12 11.42
N ILE A 723 14.20 -27.44 12.66
CA ILE A 723 15.13 -27.92 13.67
C ILE A 723 15.32 -29.42 13.56
N ASP A 724 14.24 -30.19 13.55
CA ASP A 724 14.29 -31.65 13.46
C ASP A 724 13.02 -32.25 12.87
N LYS A 725 13.09 -33.47 12.35
CA LYS A 725 11.94 -34.21 11.82
C LYS A 725 11.99 -35.71 12.10
N VAL A 726 10.81 -36.33 12.10
CA VAL A 726 10.62 -37.78 12.20
C VAL A 726 9.30 -38.20 11.56
N THR A 727 9.27 -39.38 10.97
CA THR A 727 8.03 -40.00 10.51
C THR A 727 7.55 -41.02 11.54
N VAL A 728 6.31 -40.86 11.99
CA VAL A 728 5.63 -41.78 12.89
C VAL A 728 4.78 -42.75 12.07
N THR A 729 4.94 -44.06 12.31
CA THR A 729 4.18 -45.09 11.58
C THR A 729 3.41 -45.96 12.57
N LYS A 730 2.12 -46.12 12.30
CA LYS A 730 1.22 -46.98 13.08
C LYS A 730 1.38 -48.42 12.64
N ARG A 731 1.53 -49.32 13.62
CA ARG A 731 1.57 -50.76 13.37
C ARG A 731 0.20 -51.38 13.65
N ASN A 732 -0.45 -51.84 12.59
CA ASN A 732 -1.71 -52.58 12.66
C ASN A 732 -1.43 -54.08 12.90
N ASP A 733 -0.86 -54.43 14.07
CA ASP A 733 -0.75 -55.84 14.45
C ASP A 733 -2.12 -56.35 14.89
N ARG A 734 -2.59 -57.40 14.21
CA ARG A 734 -3.85 -58.09 14.50
C ARG A 734 -3.74 -58.77 15.86
N ASP A 735 -4.62 -58.41 16.79
CA ASP A 735 -4.78 -59.08 18.08
C ASP A 735 -5.02 -60.59 17.87
N LEU A 736 -4.03 -61.41 18.20
CA LEU A 736 -4.13 -62.88 18.23
C LEU A 736 -4.52 -63.38 19.64
N GLY A 737 -5.21 -62.56 20.43
CA GLY A 737 -5.82 -62.94 21.71
C GLY A 737 -7.08 -63.80 21.51
N GLY A 738 -6.91 -65.09 21.20
CA GLY A 738 -8.04 -66.02 21.11
C GLY A 738 -7.75 -67.45 20.62
N LEU A 739 -6.49 -67.91 20.62
CA LEU A 739 -6.13 -69.31 20.41
C LEU A 739 -4.97 -69.70 21.33
N LEU A 740 -5.30 -69.93 22.61
CA LEU A 740 -4.80 -71.02 23.45
C LEU A 740 -5.68 -71.16 24.69
#